data_AF-A0AAD9ZB87-F1
#
_entry.id   AF-A0AAD9ZB87-F1
#
_cell.length_a   1.000
_cell.length_b   1.000
_cell.length_c   1.000
_cell.angle_alpha   90.00
_cell.angle_beta   90.00
_cell.angle_gamma   90.00
#
_symmetry.space_group_name_H-M   'P 1'
#
loop_
_entity.id
_entity.type
_entity.pdbx_description
1 polymer ?
#
loop_
_entity_poly.entity_id
_entity_poly.type
_entity_poly.pdbx_seq_one_letter_code
_entity_poly.pdbx_strand_id
1 'polypeptide(L)'
;MLKFATFTSDIELPFYTSLASHKINHDKLDDSARKLLGLYEIRQTDSPEASCRLQVHGSALTNDAVPAGYCRAEGMIKNVNTIEEYRTLDKGAILSQAARTIWDAINDGTIYSCPSLLASFTVICFADLKKYKFTYLFAFPALHSDPSWRIVPSIESETESDDKKHSEEDLVSHMTGQETAALVDSVQTWRYRADSRQHGFFLAKKLRGSTSPGIALDKESTERANAAEEESNYRPITPGTPGEKLGFSWSIGSLTDYENGFFDDIDPEDRYVCFTDPSTYPSYPGWMLRNLLVLIRQRWELNKVQILCYRDVQARRDDAKSIVLSLALGDTGSATSSAQDLSMSHDMPKVTGWERNNAGKVMSRIANLGEYMDPQRLADQAVDLNLKLIKWRIAPTLNLEKIKDTKCLLLGAGTLGSYVARNLMGWGVRNITFVDNGTVSFSNPVRQPLFNFNDCLEGGAKKAIRAFEALKEIYPGVHAMGHVMSVPMAGHPILDEPSVRSDFEALRRLIDEHDAIFLLMDTRESRWLPTVMGKAAGKFVMNAALGFDSFVVMRHGTKDEEKPGQELGCYFCNDVVAPADSVTDRTLDQQCTVTRPGVAAIASALLVEILVSLLQHPLGAMAPAPTNPTEDRGDHPLGIVPHQIRGFLSNFQNMVIRGSSYDSCSACSDKITDAYKSEGWDFVKRALNEKGYVEELSGLAEVNEIADDLDVSD
;
A
#
# COMPACT_ATOMS: atom_id res chain seq x y z
N MET A 1 11.96 -0.62 44.44
CA MET A 1 12.37 0.51 43.57
C MET A 1 11.24 0.71 42.57
N LEU A 2 10.78 1.95 42.36
CA LEU A 2 9.62 2.22 41.50
C LEU A 2 9.88 1.79 40.05
N LYS A 3 8.98 0.97 39.48
CA LYS A 3 8.98 0.57 38.07
C LYS A 3 8.06 1.50 37.27
N PHE A 4 8.31 1.62 35.96
CA PHE A 4 7.58 2.54 35.10
C PHE A 4 7.19 1.86 33.79
N ALA A 5 5.98 2.10 33.31
CA ALA A 5 5.56 1.72 31.97
C ALA A 5 6.20 2.67 30.94
N THR A 6 6.90 2.12 29.95
CA THR A 6 7.65 2.92 28.96
C THR A 6 6.73 3.49 27.90
N PHE A 7 6.99 4.72 27.44
CA PHE A 7 6.33 5.22 26.24
C PHE A 7 6.71 4.40 25.00
N THR A 8 5.73 4.22 24.13
CA THR A 8 5.88 3.65 22.79
C THR A 8 5.38 4.64 21.74
N SER A 9 6.00 4.63 20.56
CA SER A 9 5.62 5.53 19.46
C SER A 9 4.52 4.93 18.58
N ASP A 10 3.53 5.75 18.22
CA ASP A 10 2.44 5.45 17.30
C ASP A 10 2.34 6.60 16.28
N ILE A 11 2.45 6.30 14.98
CA ILE A 11 2.55 7.32 13.92
C ILE A 11 1.46 7.05 12.89
N GLU A 12 0.64 8.06 12.62
CA GLU A 12 -0.40 7.93 11.61
C GLU A 12 0.17 7.94 10.19
N LEU A 13 -0.45 7.19 9.28
CA LEU A 13 -0.02 7.14 7.88
C LEU A 13 0.08 8.53 7.21
N PRO A 14 -0.86 9.49 7.41
CA PRO A 14 -0.77 10.82 6.80
C PRO A 14 0.46 11.62 7.24
N PHE A 15 1.07 11.31 8.39
CA PHE A 15 2.28 12.00 8.85
C PHE A 15 3.45 11.79 7.88
N TYR A 16 3.61 10.59 7.31
CA TYR A 16 4.70 10.30 6.39
C TYR A 16 4.57 11.11 5.09
N THR A 17 3.35 11.27 4.58
CA THR A 17 3.07 12.13 3.42
C THR A 17 3.36 13.59 3.74
N SER A 18 2.95 14.05 4.92
CA SER A 18 3.23 15.40 5.43
C SER A 18 4.74 15.66 5.54
N LEU A 19 5.49 14.72 6.14
CA LEU A 19 6.94 14.77 6.28
C LEU A 19 7.66 14.79 4.91
N ALA A 20 7.22 13.96 3.96
CA ALA A 20 7.78 13.92 2.61
C ALA A 20 7.54 15.25 1.87
N SER A 21 6.30 15.75 1.91
CA SER A 21 5.95 17.05 1.33
C SER A 21 6.75 18.18 1.96
N HIS A 22 6.88 18.18 3.30
CA HIS A 22 7.66 19.18 4.02
C HIS A 22 9.14 19.13 3.65
N LYS A 23 9.72 17.93 3.54
CA LYS A 23 11.12 17.76 3.14
C LYS A 23 11.40 18.26 1.72
N ILE A 24 10.50 18.03 0.77
CA ILE A 24 10.67 18.46 -0.63
C ILE A 24 10.45 19.98 -0.77
N ASN A 25 9.37 20.49 -0.18
CA ASN A 25 8.89 21.83 -0.47
C ASN A 25 9.51 22.90 0.43
N HIS A 26 9.83 22.55 1.69
CA HIS A 26 10.29 23.50 2.70
C HIS A 26 11.75 23.26 3.09
N ASP A 27 12.07 22.08 3.66
CA ASP A 27 13.40 21.84 4.23
C ASP A 27 14.49 21.70 3.15
N LYS A 28 14.18 21.03 2.03
CA LYS A 28 15.15 20.70 0.97
C LYS A 28 16.40 20.03 1.57
N LEU A 29 17.53 20.73 1.60
CA LEU A 29 18.79 20.24 2.17
C LEU A 29 18.96 20.59 3.66
N ASP A 30 18.13 21.49 4.21
CA ASP A 30 18.12 21.79 5.63
C ASP A 30 17.74 20.52 6.42
N ASP A 31 18.57 20.18 7.40
CA ASP A 31 18.40 19.05 8.32
C ASP A 31 18.28 19.51 9.78
N SER A 32 18.05 20.81 9.98
CA SER A 32 17.79 21.40 11.29
C SER A 32 16.61 20.73 11.97
N ALA A 33 16.69 20.55 13.30
CA ALA A 33 15.61 19.95 14.05
C ALA A 33 14.35 20.84 14.01
N ARG A 34 13.19 20.23 13.78
CA ARG A 34 11.88 20.89 13.72
C ARG A 34 11.04 20.51 14.93
N LYS A 35 10.17 21.42 15.35
CA LYS A 35 9.13 21.14 16.34
C LYS A 35 8.20 20.05 15.80
N LEU A 36 7.81 19.13 16.66
CA LEU A 36 6.87 18.06 16.37
C LEU A 36 5.90 17.91 17.54
N LEU A 37 4.61 18.06 17.29
CA LEU A 37 3.57 17.85 18.31
C LEU A 37 3.39 16.35 18.58
N GLY A 38 3.53 15.94 19.83
CA GLY A 38 3.12 14.61 20.28
C GLY A 38 1.86 14.70 21.13
N LEU A 39 1.02 13.68 21.02
CA LEU A 39 -0.23 13.57 21.77
C LEU A 39 -0.28 12.24 22.50
N TYR A 40 -0.78 12.21 23.72
CA TYR A 40 -1.07 10.98 24.44
C TYR A 40 -2.43 11.11 25.14
N GLU A 41 -3.05 9.99 25.47
CA GLU A 41 -4.38 9.97 26.08
C GLU A 41 -4.54 8.73 26.96
N ILE A 42 -5.59 8.76 27.79
CA ILE A 42 -5.96 7.62 28.63
C ILE A 42 -6.87 6.70 27.82
N ARG A 43 -6.40 5.47 27.57
CA ARG A 43 -7.19 4.39 26.95
C ARG A 43 -7.32 3.22 27.92
N GLN A 44 -8.36 3.24 28.75
CA GLN A 44 -8.60 2.23 29.78
C GLN A 44 -8.78 0.79 29.24
N THR A 45 -9.09 0.64 27.95
CA THR A 45 -9.27 -0.66 27.29
C THR A 45 -7.99 -1.27 26.76
N ASP A 46 -6.87 -0.54 26.76
CA ASP A 46 -5.59 -1.06 26.29
C ASP A 46 -5.03 -2.09 27.27
N SER A 47 -4.42 -3.16 26.74
CA SER A 47 -3.63 -4.06 27.60
C SER A 47 -2.44 -3.30 28.19
N PRO A 48 -1.93 -3.72 29.37
CA PRO A 48 -0.78 -3.06 29.99
C PRO A 48 0.40 -2.86 29.03
N GLU A 49 0.71 -3.85 28.19
CA GLU A 49 1.82 -3.82 27.23
C GLU A 49 1.60 -2.85 26.06
N ALA A 50 0.34 -2.55 25.73
CA ALA A 50 -0.07 -1.63 24.66
C ALA A 50 -0.44 -0.23 25.17
N SER A 51 -0.41 -0.02 26.49
CA SER A 51 -0.65 1.27 27.14
C SER A 51 0.55 2.23 26.96
N CYS A 52 0.46 3.45 27.47
CA CYS A 52 1.52 4.46 27.33
C CYS A 52 1.99 4.69 25.88
N ARG A 53 1.08 5.13 25.01
CA ARG A 53 1.39 5.46 23.61
C ARG A 53 1.52 6.95 23.40
N LEU A 54 2.58 7.37 22.73
CA LEU A 54 2.73 8.71 22.17
C LEU A 54 2.38 8.67 20.69
N GLN A 55 1.34 9.41 20.31
CA GLN A 55 0.81 9.51 18.96
C GLN A 55 1.39 10.73 18.24
N VAL A 56 1.73 10.53 16.96
CA VAL A 56 2.09 11.58 16.00
C VAL A 56 1.06 11.58 14.87
N HIS A 57 0.22 12.62 14.86
CA HIS A 57 -0.85 12.78 13.87
C HIS A 57 -0.36 13.42 12.57
N GLY A 58 -1.16 13.33 11.50
CA GLY A 58 -0.80 13.86 10.18
C GLY A 58 -0.36 15.32 10.11
N SER A 59 -0.93 16.18 10.97
CA SER A 59 -0.67 17.62 11.02
C SER A 59 0.38 18.03 12.08
N ALA A 60 1.07 17.07 12.70
CA ALA A 60 1.95 17.31 13.85
C ALA A 60 3.15 18.24 13.59
N LEU A 61 3.52 18.49 12.33
CA LEU A 61 4.59 19.43 11.95
C LEU A 61 4.11 20.88 11.83
N THR A 62 2.81 21.11 11.63
CA THR A 62 2.28 22.41 11.23
C THR A 62 1.17 22.92 12.15
N ASN A 63 0.56 22.04 12.95
CA ASN A 63 -0.52 22.38 13.85
C ASN A 63 -0.15 22.04 15.31
N ASP A 64 -0.42 22.99 16.20
CA ASP A 64 -0.20 22.90 17.64
C ASP A 64 -1.49 22.63 18.44
N ALA A 65 -2.63 22.46 17.77
CA ALA A 65 -3.92 22.23 18.40
C ALA A 65 -3.99 20.85 19.08
N VAL A 66 -4.50 20.83 20.31
CA VAL A 66 -4.68 19.62 21.12
C VAL A 66 -6.16 19.22 21.10
N PRO A 67 -6.53 18.06 20.54
CA PRO A 67 -7.92 17.61 20.54
C PRO A 67 -8.43 17.30 21.97
N ALA A 68 -9.75 17.34 22.14
CA ALA A 68 -10.37 17.00 23.43
C ALA A 68 -10.02 15.56 23.85
N GLY A 69 -9.71 15.37 25.13
CA GLY A 69 -9.28 14.08 25.69
C GLY A 69 -7.78 13.81 25.62
N TYR A 70 -7.03 14.53 24.78
CA TYR A 70 -5.58 14.35 24.64
C TYR A 70 -4.79 15.26 25.55
N CYS A 71 -3.57 14.84 25.88
CA CYS A 71 -2.55 15.64 26.53
C CYS A 71 -1.39 15.87 25.57
N ARG A 72 -0.79 17.05 25.69
CA ARG A 72 0.30 17.52 24.84
C ARG A 72 1.65 17.03 25.36
N ALA A 73 2.50 16.61 24.43
CA ALA A 73 3.91 16.31 24.66
C ALA A 73 4.75 17.12 23.66
N GLU A 74 5.76 17.84 24.15
CA GLU A 74 6.64 18.62 23.28
C GLU A 74 7.68 17.73 22.60
N GLY A 75 7.79 17.83 21.28
CA GLY A 75 8.69 17.01 20.49
C GLY A 75 9.59 17.79 19.56
N MET A 76 10.72 17.17 19.22
CA MET A 76 11.60 17.62 18.13
C MET A 76 11.92 16.46 17.19
N ILE A 77 11.86 16.69 15.87
CA ILE A 77 12.29 15.74 14.85
C ILE A 77 13.52 16.25 14.10
N LYS A 78 14.55 15.41 14.01
CA LYS A 78 15.72 15.63 13.16
C LYS A 78 15.70 14.65 11.98
N ASN A 79 15.42 15.17 10.79
CA ASN A 79 15.37 14.39 9.55
C ASN A 79 16.64 14.64 8.71
N VAL A 80 17.58 13.70 8.78
CA VAL A 80 18.86 13.79 8.05
C VAL A 80 18.69 13.47 6.57
N ASN A 81 19.66 13.91 5.75
CA ASN A 81 19.58 13.79 4.30
C ASN A 81 20.06 12.43 3.78
N THR A 82 20.99 11.80 4.50
CA THR A 82 21.61 10.53 4.08
C THR A 82 21.47 9.44 5.15
N ILE A 83 21.47 8.17 4.71
CA ILE A 83 21.43 7.03 5.63
C ILE A 83 22.75 6.89 6.39
N GLU A 84 23.86 7.33 5.79
CA GLU A 84 25.18 7.39 6.40
C GLU A 84 25.19 8.34 7.60
N GLU A 85 24.67 9.57 7.44
CA GLU A 85 24.48 10.52 8.54
C GLU A 85 23.63 9.91 9.65
N TYR A 86 22.50 9.26 9.30
CA TYR A 86 21.62 8.64 10.28
C TYR A 86 22.33 7.60 11.15
N ARG A 87 23.21 6.79 10.54
CA ARG A 87 23.95 5.72 11.22
C ARG A 87 25.05 6.27 12.13
N THR A 88 25.64 7.41 11.79
CA THR A 88 26.75 8.02 12.54
C THR A 88 26.30 9.05 13.57
N LEU A 89 25.01 9.37 13.65
CA LEU A 89 24.45 10.26 14.68
C LEU A 89 24.87 9.82 16.10
N ASP A 90 25.37 10.77 16.88
CA ASP A 90 25.62 10.58 18.31
C ASP A 90 24.29 10.59 19.07
N LYS A 91 23.71 9.39 19.21
CA LYS A 91 22.47 9.15 19.95
C LYS A 91 22.59 9.51 21.44
N GLY A 92 23.79 9.48 22.01
CA GLY A 92 24.04 9.84 23.41
C GLY A 92 23.95 11.35 23.61
N ALA A 93 24.61 12.12 22.74
CA ALA A 93 24.57 13.58 22.74
C ALA A 93 23.14 14.12 22.50
N ILE A 94 22.42 13.57 21.52
CA ILE A 94 21.04 13.99 21.21
C ILE A 94 20.11 13.77 22.40
N LEU A 95 20.17 12.59 23.03
CA LEU A 95 19.35 12.30 24.21
C LEU A 95 19.71 13.22 25.40
N SER A 96 21.01 13.48 25.60
CA SER A 96 21.49 14.35 26.67
C SER A 96 21.06 15.80 26.47
N GLN A 97 21.07 16.30 25.22
CA GLN A 97 20.60 17.63 24.89
C GLN A 97 19.09 17.76 25.15
N ALA A 98 18.29 16.76 24.73
CA ALA A 98 16.85 16.77 24.97
C ALA A 98 16.52 16.73 26.48
N ALA A 99 17.25 15.94 27.27
CA ALA A 99 17.09 15.94 28.73
C ALA A 99 17.53 17.24 29.39
N ARG A 100 18.57 17.90 28.86
CA ARG A 100 19.02 19.20 29.36
C ARG A 100 17.96 20.27 29.24
N THR A 101 17.18 20.27 28.16
CA THR A 101 16.02 21.17 28.02
C THR A 101 15.02 21.00 29.16
N ILE A 102 14.76 19.76 29.61
CA ILE A 102 13.87 19.49 30.75
C ILE A 102 14.52 19.97 32.06
N TRP A 103 15.80 19.65 32.27
CA TRP A 103 16.55 20.01 33.47
C TRP A 103 16.66 21.51 33.68
N ASP A 104 17.04 22.24 32.63
CA ASP A 104 17.19 23.70 32.67
C ASP A 104 15.83 24.35 32.96
N ALA A 105 14.76 23.88 32.32
CA ALA A 105 13.40 24.37 32.56
C ALA A 105 12.92 24.14 34.00
N ILE A 106 13.32 23.02 34.62
CA ILE A 106 13.05 22.74 36.04
C ILE A 106 13.81 23.72 36.92
N ASN A 107 15.08 23.97 36.65
CA ASN A 107 15.92 24.85 37.48
C ASN A 107 15.51 26.32 37.36
N ASP A 108 15.24 26.82 36.17
CA ASP A 108 14.88 28.22 35.95
C ASP A 108 13.38 28.53 36.18
N GLY A 109 12.54 27.49 36.27
CA GLY A 109 11.11 27.60 36.58
C GLY A 109 10.21 27.80 35.36
N THR A 110 10.79 27.87 34.16
CA THR A 110 10.02 27.94 32.91
C THR A 110 9.18 26.68 32.68
N ILE A 111 9.49 25.57 33.36
CA ILE A 111 8.68 24.34 33.35
C ILE A 111 7.22 24.57 33.74
N TYR A 112 6.92 25.55 34.59
CA TYR A 112 5.56 25.89 34.99
C TYR A 112 4.74 26.54 33.87
N SER A 113 5.40 27.25 32.96
CA SER A 113 4.76 27.81 31.78
C SER A 113 4.47 26.74 30.72
N CYS A 114 5.22 25.64 30.73
CA CYS A 114 5.09 24.54 29.77
C CYS A 114 5.31 23.15 30.41
N PRO A 115 4.39 22.68 31.29
CA PRO A 115 4.56 21.38 31.96
C PRO A 115 4.61 20.18 31.01
N SER A 116 4.06 20.31 29.79
CA SER A 116 4.16 19.30 28.72
C SER A 116 5.60 18.91 28.36
N LEU A 117 6.62 19.71 28.71
CA LEU A 117 8.03 19.35 28.58
C LEU A 117 8.44 18.13 29.44
N LEU A 118 7.74 17.89 30.56
CA LEU A 118 7.96 16.70 31.39
C LEU A 118 7.62 15.39 30.65
N ALA A 119 6.77 15.47 29.61
CA ALA A 119 6.43 14.37 28.71
C ALA A 119 7.10 14.51 27.33
N SER A 120 8.18 15.28 27.22
CA SER A 120 8.82 15.56 25.93
C SER A 120 9.45 14.33 25.25
N PHE A 121 9.69 14.45 23.96
CA PHE A 121 10.29 13.40 23.14
C PHE A 121 11.18 13.98 22.03
N THR A 122 12.01 13.13 21.42
CA THR A 122 12.75 13.48 20.22
C THR A 122 12.77 12.31 19.24
N VAL A 123 12.79 12.63 17.94
CA VAL A 123 12.77 11.65 16.85
C VAL A 123 13.96 11.91 15.95
N ILE A 124 14.77 10.88 15.72
CA ILE A 124 15.74 10.90 14.61
C ILE A 124 15.13 10.13 13.44
N CYS A 125 15.21 10.69 12.24
CA CYS A 125 14.59 10.14 11.04
C CYS A 125 15.51 10.26 9.82
N PHE A 126 15.40 9.32 8.91
CA PHE A 126 15.88 9.39 7.54
C PHE A 126 14.76 8.95 6.60
N ALA A 127 14.35 9.84 5.71
CA ALA A 127 13.30 9.59 4.73
C ALA A 127 13.88 9.31 3.32
N ASP A 128 13.87 8.05 2.89
CA ASP A 128 14.20 7.67 1.50
C ASP A 128 12.95 7.87 0.63
N LEU A 129 12.82 9.08 0.09
CA LEU A 129 11.67 9.47 -0.74
C LEU A 129 11.66 8.79 -2.11
N LYS A 130 12.78 8.18 -2.54
CA LYS A 130 12.82 7.41 -3.79
C LYS A 130 12.22 6.02 -3.61
N LYS A 131 12.41 5.42 -2.43
CA LYS A 131 11.89 4.08 -2.09
C LYS A 131 10.66 4.13 -1.20
N TYR A 132 10.21 5.31 -0.80
CA TYR A 132 9.13 5.56 0.17
C TYR A 132 9.37 4.79 1.49
N LYS A 133 10.63 4.79 1.96
CA LYS A 133 11.03 4.13 3.21
C LYS A 133 11.47 5.16 4.25
N PHE A 134 10.88 5.08 5.43
CA PHE A 134 11.16 6.01 6.53
C PHE A 134 11.80 5.22 7.67
N THR A 135 13.07 5.52 7.94
CA THR A 135 13.83 4.93 9.05
C THR A 135 13.82 5.89 10.21
N TYR A 136 13.31 5.49 11.37
CA TYR A 136 13.16 6.41 12.51
C TYR A 136 13.41 5.73 13.86
N LEU A 137 13.70 6.53 14.87
CA LEU A 137 13.85 6.08 16.25
C LEU A 137 13.41 7.20 17.22
N PHE A 138 12.52 6.86 18.15
CA PHE A 138 12.04 7.76 19.19
C PHE A 138 12.91 7.67 20.44
N ALA A 139 13.07 8.79 21.11
CA ALA A 139 13.57 8.90 22.47
C ALA A 139 12.59 9.69 23.32
N PHE A 140 12.33 9.20 24.53
CA PHE A 140 11.52 9.83 25.56
C PHE A 140 12.44 10.16 26.75
N PRO A 141 13.11 11.33 26.77
CA PRO A 141 14.13 11.65 27.77
C PRO A 141 13.55 11.59 29.17
N ALA A 142 14.16 10.75 30.01
CA ALA A 142 13.78 10.57 31.41
C ALA A 142 15.00 10.74 32.32
N LEU A 143 14.93 11.74 33.19
CA LEU A 143 15.92 12.04 34.21
C LEU A 143 15.80 11.04 35.38
N HIS A 144 16.93 10.59 35.90
CA HIS A 144 16.98 9.66 37.03
C HIS A 144 17.12 10.45 38.33
N SER A 145 16.28 10.18 39.32
CA SER A 145 16.48 10.73 40.66
C SER A 145 17.45 9.85 41.46
N ASP A 146 18.46 10.48 42.07
CA ASP A 146 19.44 9.83 42.96
C ASP A 146 19.64 10.61 44.28
N PRO A 147 19.09 10.19 45.43
CA PRO A 147 18.55 8.85 45.72
C PRO A 147 17.24 8.53 45.01
N SER A 148 16.99 7.24 44.79
CA SER A 148 15.79 6.75 44.09
C SER A 148 14.54 6.76 44.97
N TRP A 149 13.41 7.14 44.40
CA TRP A 149 12.08 7.05 45.03
C TRP A 149 11.62 5.59 45.22
N ARG A 150 10.98 5.33 46.36
CA ARG A 150 10.37 4.04 46.71
C ARG A 150 8.93 4.25 47.16
N ILE A 151 8.07 3.27 46.85
CA ILE A 151 6.71 3.23 47.37
C ILE A 151 6.78 2.90 48.86
N VAL A 152 6.08 3.68 49.68
CA VAL A 152 5.93 3.48 51.12
C VAL A 152 4.44 3.32 51.45
N PRO A 153 4.09 2.72 52.61
CA PRO A 153 2.69 2.63 53.04
C PRO A 153 1.99 3.99 53.06
N SER A 154 0.67 3.99 52.87
CA SER A 154 -0.12 5.22 52.91
C SER A 154 -0.04 5.88 54.29
N ILE A 155 -0.18 7.20 54.33
CA ILE A 155 -0.10 8.00 55.57
C ILE A 155 -1.12 7.52 56.63
N GLU A 156 -2.27 6.98 56.20
CA GLU A 156 -3.30 6.40 57.08
C GLU A 156 -2.88 5.09 57.77
N SER A 157 -1.94 4.33 57.18
CA SER A 157 -1.56 2.98 57.62
C SER A 157 -0.39 2.92 58.62
N GLU A 158 0.20 4.05 59.00
CA GLU A 158 1.32 4.12 59.97
C GLU A 158 0.91 3.79 61.43
N THR A 159 -0.36 3.45 61.69
CA THR A 159 -0.89 3.19 63.05
C THR A 159 -1.04 1.71 63.44
N GLU A 160 -0.82 0.76 62.53
CA GLU A 160 -0.85 -0.69 62.85
C GLU A 160 0.54 -1.32 62.79
N SER A 161 0.89 -2.06 63.85
CA SER A 161 2.22 -2.64 64.13
C SER A 161 2.80 -3.50 63.00
N ASP A 162 4.07 -3.24 62.69
CA ASP A 162 4.98 -3.97 61.81
C ASP A 162 5.04 -5.48 62.09
N ASP A 163 4.67 -6.31 61.10
CA ASP A 163 5.34 -7.60 60.77
C ASP A 163 4.60 -8.40 59.66
N LYS A 164 4.19 -7.76 58.57
CA LYS A 164 3.77 -8.47 57.34
C LYS A 164 4.52 -7.96 56.11
N LYS A 165 5.10 -8.88 55.34
CA LYS A 165 5.61 -8.60 53.99
C LYS A 165 4.41 -8.25 53.10
N HIS A 166 4.15 -6.96 52.91
CA HIS A 166 3.19 -6.47 51.94
C HIS A 166 3.69 -6.75 50.51
N SER A 167 2.81 -7.19 49.62
CA SER A 167 3.09 -7.26 48.19
C SER A 167 3.14 -5.83 47.61
N GLU A 168 3.80 -5.62 46.46
CA GLU A 168 3.85 -4.28 45.82
C GLU A 168 2.44 -3.74 45.47
N GLU A 169 1.44 -4.60 45.34
CA GLU A 169 0.03 -4.23 45.07
C GLU A 169 -0.69 -3.73 46.32
N ASP A 170 -0.33 -4.22 47.52
CA ASP A 170 -0.95 -3.80 48.79
C ASP A 170 -0.57 -2.37 49.21
N LEU A 171 0.47 -1.81 48.59
CA LEU A 171 0.98 -0.45 48.87
C LEU A 171 0.37 0.63 47.97
N VAL A 172 -0.49 0.24 47.03
CA VAL A 172 -1.18 1.15 46.10
C VAL A 172 -2.59 1.41 46.61
N SER A 173 -2.96 2.67 46.81
CA SER A 173 -4.33 3.01 47.21
C SER A 173 -5.19 3.38 46.01
N HIS A 174 -6.48 3.00 46.09
CA HIS A 174 -7.48 3.23 45.07
C HIS A 174 -8.59 4.14 45.62
N MET A 175 -9.17 4.95 44.74
CA MET A 175 -10.35 5.77 45.07
C MET A 175 -11.62 4.95 44.91
N THR A 176 -12.69 5.37 45.58
CA THR A 176 -14.03 4.84 45.31
C THR A 176 -14.60 5.43 44.01
N GLY A 177 -15.54 4.74 43.37
CA GLY A 177 -16.17 5.23 42.13
C GLY A 177 -16.85 6.60 42.28
N GLN A 178 -17.35 6.95 43.48
CA GLN A 178 -17.93 8.27 43.76
C GLN A 178 -16.84 9.36 43.84
N GLU A 179 -15.72 9.07 44.49
CA GLU A 179 -14.58 10.00 44.58
C GLU A 179 -13.96 10.26 43.22
N THR A 180 -13.79 9.21 42.41
CA THR A 180 -13.31 9.31 41.03
C THR A 180 -14.27 10.13 40.18
N ALA A 181 -15.58 9.91 40.26
CA ALA A 181 -16.54 10.68 39.48
C ALA A 181 -16.46 12.19 39.78
N ALA A 182 -16.37 12.55 41.06
CA ALA A 182 -16.19 13.94 41.49
C ALA A 182 -14.84 14.52 41.05
N LEU A 183 -13.76 13.73 41.11
CA LEU A 183 -12.43 14.15 40.65
C LEU A 183 -12.44 14.43 39.15
N VAL A 184 -13.00 13.51 38.36
CA VAL A 184 -13.09 13.62 36.90
C VAL A 184 -13.83 14.90 36.51
N ASP A 185 -14.96 15.20 37.14
CA ASP A 185 -15.72 16.43 36.86
C ASP A 185 -14.93 17.71 37.22
N SER A 186 -14.22 17.72 38.36
CA SER A 186 -13.34 18.83 38.76
C SER A 186 -12.15 19.00 37.80
N VAL A 187 -11.52 17.91 37.36
CA VAL A 187 -10.41 17.93 36.39
C VAL A 187 -10.89 18.43 35.03
N GLN A 188 -12.04 17.96 34.52
CA GLN A 188 -12.58 18.47 33.25
C GLN A 188 -12.90 19.97 33.31
N THR A 189 -13.50 20.41 34.42
CA THR A 189 -13.80 21.83 34.64
C THR A 189 -12.53 22.68 34.63
N TRP A 190 -11.46 22.20 35.29
CA TRP A 190 -10.16 22.87 35.27
C TRP A 190 -9.53 22.87 33.87
N ARG A 191 -9.54 21.73 33.15
CA ARG A 191 -8.98 21.61 31.79
C ARG A 191 -9.63 22.56 30.78
N TYR A 192 -10.91 22.90 30.95
CA TYR A 192 -11.59 23.88 30.10
C TYR A 192 -11.01 25.29 30.24
N ARG A 193 -10.44 25.64 31.40
CA ARG A 193 -9.87 26.96 31.70
C ARG A 193 -8.35 26.98 31.57
N ALA A 194 -7.70 25.84 31.80
CA ALA A 194 -6.25 25.72 31.79
C ALA A 194 -5.68 25.59 30.36
N ASP A 195 -4.47 26.11 30.16
CA ASP A 195 -3.72 25.96 28.91
C ASP A 195 -3.48 24.46 28.60
N SER A 196 -3.61 24.07 27.34
CA SER A 196 -3.43 22.69 26.89
C SER A 196 -2.06 22.07 27.25
N ARG A 197 -1.02 22.89 27.42
CA ARG A 197 0.32 22.48 27.87
C ARG A 197 0.34 22.01 29.33
N GLN A 198 -0.67 22.36 30.13
CA GLN A 198 -0.77 21.98 31.53
C GLN A 198 -1.61 20.73 31.75
N HIS A 199 -2.42 20.29 30.78
CA HIS A 199 -3.39 19.19 30.94
C HIS A 199 -2.76 17.86 31.40
N GLY A 200 -1.46 17.66 31.16
CA GLY A 200 -0.74 16.46 31.56
C GLY A 200 -0.33 16.42 33.04
N PHE A 201 -0.21 17.55 33.71
CA PHE A 201 0.38 17.64 35.06
C PHE A 201 -0.30 18.73 35.89
N PHE A 202 -0.79 18.39 37.08
CA PHE A 202 -1.60 19.28 37.90
C PHE A 202 -1.52 18.91 39.39
N LEU A 203 -2.12 19.73 40.24
CA LEU A 203 -2.25 19.50 41.67
C LEU A 203 -3.71 19.23 42.02
N ALA A 204 -3.97 18.37 43.00
CA ALA A 204 -5.31 18.16 43.53
C ALA A 204 -5.27 18.13 45.05
N LYS A 205 -6.28 18.72 45.69
CA LYS A 205 -6.50 18.59 47.13
C LYS A 205 -7.94 18.28 47.48
N LYS A 206 -8.14 17.56 48.59
CA LYS A 206 -9.46 17.40 49.20
C LYS A 206 -9.68 18.54 50.19
N LEU A 207 -10.82 19.24 50.08
CA LEU A 207 -11.24 20.29 50.99
C LEU A 207 -12.34 19.73 51.91
N ARG A 208 -11.98 19.38 53.13
CA ARG A 208 -12.91 18.91 54.17
C ARG A 208 -13.44 20.11 54.94
N GLY A 209 -14.75 20.36 54.88
CA GLY A 209 -15.45 21.29 55.76
C GLY A 209 -14.88 22.71 55.86
N SER A 210 -15.12 23.54 54.83
CA SER A 210 -15.51 24.93 55.06
C SER A 210 -16.97 25.06 54.67
N THR A 211 -17.82 25.60 55.55
CA THR A 211 -19.14 26.13 55.17
C THR A 211 -19.08 26.77 53.79
N SER A 212 -20.01 26.40 52.91
CA SER A 212 -20.20 26.98 51.58
C SER A 212 -19.93 28.50 51.60
N PRO A 213 -19.15 29.08 50.67
CA PRO A 213 -19.14 30.52 50.46
C PRO A 213 -20.47 30.90 49.77
N GLY A 214 -21.56 30.82 50.53
CA GLY A 214 -22.83 31.39 50.19
C GLY A 214 -22.80 32.87 50.53
N ILE A 215 -22.71 33.69 49.47
CA ILE A 215 -23.38 34.99 49.35
C ILE A 215 -23.38 35.81 50.65
N ALA A 216 -22.44 36.73 50.77
CA ALA A 216 -22.62 37.90 51.62
C ALA A 216 -23.90 38.63 51.16
N LEU A 217 -25.01 38.35 51.84
CA LEU A 217 -26.21 39.17 51.76
C LEU A 217 -25.93 40.41 52.59
N ASP A 218 -25.73 41.51 51.90
CA ASP A 218 -25.85 42.85 52.46
C ASP A 218 -27.15 42.94 53.27
N LYS A 219 -26.98 43.32 54.53
CA LYS A 219 -28.07 43.75 55.41
C LYS A 219 -28.59 45.09 54.92
N GLU A 220 -29.48 45.08 53.92
CA GLU A 220 -30.42 46.17 53.68
C GLU A 220 -31.43 45.77 52.61
N SER A 221 -32.57 45.22 53.03
CA SER A 221 -33.91 45.31 52.40
C SER A 221 -34.79 44.14 52.85
N THR A 222 -35.06 44.10 54.15
CA THR A 222 -36.27 43.46 54.67
C THR A 222 -37.46 44.28 54.16
N GLU A 223 -38.56 43.59 53.83
CA GLU A 223 -39.87 44.12 53.40
C GLU A 223 -40.06 44.35 51.90
N ARG A 224 -40.45 43.28 51.19
CA ARG A 224 -41.66 43.20 50.35
C ARG A 224 -41.62 41.93 49.49
N ALA A 225 -42.35 40.90 49.90
CA ALA A 225 -43.10 39.99 49.03
C ALA A 225 -43.71 38.83 49.86
N ASN A 226 -44.59 39.16 50.81
CA ASN A 226 -45.63 38.23 51.24
C ASN A 226 -46.79 38.39 50.26
N ALA A 227 -46.82 37.58 49.19
CA ALA A 227 -48.02 37.23 48.43
C ALA A 227 -47.63 36.36 47.23
N ALA A 228 -47.71 35.04 47.39
CA ALA A 228 -48.04 34.04 46.36
C ALA A 228 -47.62 32.65 46.87
N GLU A 229 -48.36 32.14 47.86
CA GLU A 229 -48.50 30.70 48.00
C GLU A 229 -49.66 30.25 47.11
N GLU A 230 -49.52 29.04 46.58
CA GLU A 230 -50.43 28.26 45.74
C GLU A 230 -50.16 28.29 44.21
N GLU A 231 -50.08 27.07 43.67
CA GLU A 231 -49.88 26.66 42.28
C GLU A 231 -48.45 26.62 41.70
N SER A 232 -47.74 25.52 41.95
CA SER A 232 -47.37 24.56 40.90
C SER A 232 -46.40 23.49 41.40
N ASN A 233 -46.92 22.26 41.56
CA ASN A 233 -46.14 21.04 41.48
C ASN A 233 -45.49 20.94 40.09
N TYR A 234 -44.26 20.40 40.04
CA TYR A 234 -43.30 20.33 38.92
C TYR A 234 -42.25 21.45 38.84
N ARG A 235 -41.26 21.38 39.75
CA ARG A 235 -39.88 21.71 39.39
C ARG A 235 -39.14 20.41 39.04
N PRO A 236 -38.45 20.33 37.89
CA PRO A 236 -37.58 19.20 37.61
C PRO A 236 -36.48 19.14 38.68
N ILE A 237 -36.29 17.98 39.30
CA ILE A 237 -35.12 17.71 40.13
C ILE A 237 -33.91 17.71 39.20
N THR A 238 -33.07 18.74 39.29
CA THR A 238 -31.75 18.76 38.68
C THR A 238 -30.98 17.53 39.21
N PRO A 239 -30.33 16.71 38.36
CA PRO A 239 -29.53 15.59 38.85
C PRO A 239 -28.48 16.12 39.84
N GLY A 240 -28.50 15.62 41.08
CA GLY A 240 -27.56 16.04 42.12
C GLY A 240 -26.12 15.89 41.65
N THR A 241 -25.32 16.93 41.86
CA THR A 241 -23.90 16.96 41.50
C THR A 241 -23.18 15.77 42.11
N PRO A 242 -22.38 14.98 41.35
CA PRO A 242 -21.57 13.90 41.90
C PRO A 242 -20.58 14.47 42.93
N GLY A 243 -20.95 14.46 44.21
CA GLY A 243 -20.14 15.09 45.26
C GLY A 243 -20.91 15.50 46.52
N GLU A 244 -22.24 15.71 46.44
CA GLU A 244 -23.03 16.14 47.62
C GLU A 244 -23.04 15.16 48.80
N LYS A 245 -22.61 13.91 48.59
CA LYS A 245 -22.46 12.88 49.63
C LYS A 245 -21.03 12.66 50.11
N LEU A 246 -20.04 13.27 49.45
CA LEU A 246 -18.64 13.18 49.86
C LEU A 246 -18.39 14.26 50.92
N GLY A 247 -17.79 13.91 52.05
CA GLY A 247 -17.45 14.87 53.11
C GLY A 247 -16.37 15.90 52.74
N PHE A 248 -16.02 16.00 51.46
CA PHE A 248 -15.01 16.89 50.91
C PHE A 248 -15.33 17.28 49.46
N SER A 249 -14.70 18.35 48.96
CA SER A 249 -14.69 18.70 47.53
C SER A 249 -13.27 18.69 46.95
N TRP A 250 -13.14 18.41 45.65
CA TRP A 250 -11.86 18.45 44.94
C TRP A 250 -11.55 19.86 44.45
N SER A 251 -10.37 20.37 44.79
CA SER A 251 -9.79 21.58 44.19
C SER A 251 -8.60 21.20 43.32
N ILE A 252 -8.56 21.70 42.08
CA ILE A 252 -7.52 21.39 41.09
C ILE A 252 -6.74 22.66 40.77
N GLY A 253 -5.41 22.57 40.79
CA GLY A 253 -4.47 23.65 40.53
C GLY A 253 -3.44 23.29 39.46
N SER A 254 -2.79 24.30 38.90
CA SER A 254 -1.60 24.14 38.06
C SER A 254 -0.37 23.81 38.92
N LEU A 255 0.71 23.30 38.31
CA LEU A 255 1.95 23.04 39.04
C LEU A 255 2.56 24.32 39.66
N THR A 256 2.37 25.48 39.03
CA THR A 256 2.82 26.78 39.53
C THR A 256 2.22 27.10 40.90
N ASP A 257 0.99 26.65 41.14
CA ASP A 257 0.25 26.98 42.36
C ASP A 257 0.89 26.36 43.60
N TYR A 258 1.74 25.33 43.44
CA TYR A 258 2.51 24.76 44.55
C TYR A 258 3.35 25.82 45.26
N GLU A 259 4.11 26.61 44.51
CA GLU A 259 4.97 27.68 45.06
C GLU A 259 4.14 28.87 45.58
N ASN A 260 2.87 28.96 45.18
CA ASN A 260 1.92 29.98 45.64
C ASN A 260 1.07 29.52 46.85
N GLY A 261 1.47 28.43 47.53
CA GLY A 261 0.78 27.97 48.74
C GLY A 261 -0.49 27.15 48.49
N PHE A 262 -0.63 26.48 47.34
CA PHE A 262 -1.82 25.69 47.03
C PHE A 262 -2.18 24.64 48.09
N PHE A 263 -1.19 24.10 48.79
CA PHE A 263 -1.36 23.11 49.87
C PHE A 263 -1.26 23.68 51.28
N ASP A 264 -1.21 25.00 51.44
CA ASP A 264 -1.19 25.65 52.75
C ASP A 264 -2.47 25.28 53.52
N ASP A 265 -2.30 24.98 54.81
CA ASP A 265 -3.38 24.58 55.73
C ASP A 265 -4.18 23.32 55.34
N ILE A 266 -3.64 22.46 54.47
CA ILE A 266 -4.26 21.18 54.09
C ILE A 266 -3.54 20.01 54.76
N ASP A 267 -4.24 19.00 55.25
CA ASP A 267 -3.57 17.83 55.83
C ASP A 267 -2.76 17.04 54.78
N PRO A 268 -1.57 16.48 55.10
CA PRO A 268 -0.72 15.78 54.13
C PRO A 268 -1.40 14.65 53.35
N GLU A 269 -2.40 13.99 53.92
CA GLU A 269 -3.21 12.92 53.30
C GLU A 269 -4.18 13.41 52.21
N ASP A 270 -4.46 14.71 52.20
CA ASP A 270 -5.37 15.36 51.27
C ASP A 270 -4.61 16.16 50.18
N ARG A 271 -3.29 16.00 50.07
CA ARG A 271 -2.41 16.69 49.10
C ARG A 271 -1.91 15.75 48.01
N TYR A 272 -2.30 15.98 46.76
CA TYR A 272 -1.95 15.10 45.64
C TYR A 272 -1.23 15.85 44.52
N VAL A 273 -0.05 15.38 44.15
CA VAL A 273 0.62 15.80 42.91
C VAL A 273 0.20 14.83 41.81
N CYS A 274 -0.36 15.36 40.72
CA CYS A 274 -1.08 14.56 39.74
C CYS A 274 -0.44 14.63 38.37
N PHE A 275 -0.54 13.54 37.61
CA PHE A 275 -0.30 13.55 36.18
C PHE A 275 -1.30 12.65 35.47
N THR A 276 -1.63 12.99 34.23
CA THR A 276 -2.45 12.16 33.36
C THR A 276 -1.62 10.94 32.97
N ASP A 277 -2.00 9.77 33.47
CA ASP A 277 -1.25 8.53 33.31
C ASP A 277 -1.90 7.64 32.23
N PRO A 278 -1.26 7.47 31.07
CA PRO A 278 -1.75 6.56 30.03
C PRO A 278 -1.43 5.08 30.33
N SER A 279 -0.79 4.75 31.46
CA SER A 279 -0.52 3.37 31.87
C SER A 279 -1.79 2.66 32.33
N THR A 280 -1.94 1.39 31.93
CA THR A 280 -3.00 0.50 32.43
C THR A 280 -2.46 -0.60 33.36
N TYR A 281 -1.16 -0.56 33.71
CA TYR A 281 -0.58 -1.48 34.70
C TYR A 281 -1.13 -1.21 36.10
N PRO A 282 -1.44 -2.23 36.92
CA PRO A 282 -1.99 -2.06 38.26
C PRO A 282 -1.15 -1.15 39.17
N SER A 283 0.18 -1.33 39.16
CA SER A 283 1.10 -0.63 40.06
C SER A 283 2.19 0.19 39.35
N TYR A 284 2.29 0.13 38.02
CA TYR A 284 3.36 0.81 37.28
C TYR A 284 2.85 2.12 36.70
N PRO A 285 3.28 3.29 37.22
CA PRO A 285 2.98 4.58 36.60
C PRO A 285 3.66 4.70 35.24
N GLY A 286 3.11 5.53 34.37
CA GLY A 286 3.73 5.78 33.07
C GLY A 286 5.07 6.52 33.16
N TRP A 287 5.77 6.52 32.03
CA TRP A 287 7.15 7.01 31.86
C TRP A 287 7.41 8.44 32.34
N MET A 288 6.50 9.37 32.08
CA MET A 288 6.69 10.80 32.37
C MET A 288 6.79 11.14 33.86
N LEU A 289 6.32 10.26 34.76
CA LEU A 289 6.45 10.47 36.21
C LEU A 289 7.91 10.62 36.63
N ARG A 290 8.87 10.01 35.92
CA ARG A 290 10.31 10.15 36.20
C ARG A 290 10.76 11.61 36.22
N ASN A 291 10.32 12.40 35.24
CA ASN A 291 10.69 13.81 35.13
C ASN A 291 9.98 14.66 36.19
N LEU A 292 8.71 14.36 36.47
CA LEU A 292 7.96 15.03 37.53
C LEU A 292 8.59 14.82 38.91
N LEU A 293 9.07 13.61 39.21
CA LEU A 293 9.76 13.30 40.47
C LEU A 293 11.10 14.04 40.61
N VAL A 294 11.76 14.36 39.50
CA VAL A 294 12.97 15.21 39.51
C VAL A 294 12.59 16.67 39.79
N LEU A 295 11.50 17.18 39.20
CA LEU A 295 10.96 18.51 39.54
C LEU A 295 10.63 18.61 41.03
N ILE A 296 9.84 17.66 41.55
CA ILE A 296 9.42 17.62 42.96
C ILE A 296 10.63 17.68 43.90
N ARG A 297 11.66 16.86 43.63
CA ARG A 297 12.84 16.83 44.47
C ARG A 297 13.71 18.08 44.31
N GLN A 298 13.98 18.48 43.07
CA GLN A 298 14.97 19.51 42.77
C GLN A 298 14.47 20.90 43.13
N ARG A 299 13.16 21.14 42.93
CA ARG A 299 12.58 22.48 43.05
C ARG A 299 11.71 22.65 44.29
N TRP A 300 10.96 21.61 44.66
CA TRP A 300 10.10 21.65 45.85
C TRP A 300 10.77 21.08 47.10
N GLU A 301 11.96 20.50 46.95
CA GLU A 301 12.77 19.93 48.04
C GLU A 301 12.01 18.89 48.90
N LEU A 302 11.03 18.21 48.28
CA LEU A 302 10.24 17.20 48.97
C LEU A 302 10.95 15.85 49.00
N ASN A 303 10.99 15.25 50.20
CA ASN A 303 11.51 13.89 50.42
C ASN A 303 10.40 12.83 50.54
N LYS A 304 9.14 13.26 50.73
CA LYS A 304 7.92 12.43 50.76
C LYS A 304 6.82 13.14 49.96
N VAL A 305 6.10 12.41 49.11
CA VAL A 305 5.04 12.97 48.25
C VAL A 305 3.97 11.92 47.94
N GLN A 306 2.71 12.34 47.83
CA GLN A 306 1.63 11.51 47.31
C GLN A 306 1.39 11.83 45.82
N ILE A 307 1.55 10.82 44.97
CA ILE A 307 1.32 10.91 43.53
C ILE A 307 -0.02 10.29 43.17
N LEU A 308 -0.89 11.07 42.54
CA LEU A 308 -2.11 10.58 41.91
C LEU A 308 -1.85 10.33 40.42
N CYS A 309 -1.79 9.05 40.04
CA CYS A 309 -1.73 8.64 38.63
C CYS A 309 -3.15 8.68 38.07
N TYR A 310 -3.51 9.79 37.42
CA TYR A 310 -4.87 10.04 36.94
C TYR A 310 -5.14 9.22 35.67
N ARG A 311 -6.00 8.20 35.76
CA ARG A 311 -6.31 7.20 34.71
C ARG A 311 -7.80 7.14 34.36
N ASP A 312 -8.56 8.13 34.80
CA ASP A 312 -10.02 8.14 34.68
C ASP A 312 -10.48 9.02 33.51
N VAL A 313 -11.55 8.58 32.83
CA VAL A 313 -12.11 9.27 31.65
C VAL A 313 -13.57 9.61 31.86
N GLN A 314 -14.04 10.73 31.27
CA GLN A 314 -15.42 11.22 31.44
C GLN A 314 -16.48 10.16 31.09
N ALA A 315 -16.21 9.35 30.06
CA ALA A 315 -17.13 8.33 29.56
C ALA A 315 -17.36 7.17 30.55
N ARG A 316 -16.42 6.94 31.49
CA ARG A 316 -16.44 5.89 32.51
C ARG A 316 -16.00 6.45 33.86
N ARG A 317 -16.57 7.59 34.24
CA ARG A 317 -16.14 8.36 35.41
C ARG A 317 -16.42 7.67 36.76
N ASP A 318 -17.14 6.56 36.75
CA ASP A 318 -17.43 5.72 37.91
C ASP A 318 -16.49 4.51 38.04
N ASP A 319 -15.70 4.21 37.00
CA ASP A 319 -14.67 3.15 37.02
C ASP A 319 -13.35 3.72 37.56
N ALA A 320 -13.11 3.53 38.86
CA ALA A 320 -11.93 4.03 39.56
C ALA A 320 -10.65 3.29 39.12
N LYS A 321 -10.02 3.76 38.04
CA LYS A 321 -8.75 3.25 37.51
C LYS A 321 -7.54 4.03 37.98
N SER A 322 -7.73 5.27 38.44
CA SER A 322 -6.63 6.04 39.05
C SER A 322 -6.05 5.33 40.27
N ILE A 323 -4.74 5.49 40.44
CA ILE A 323 -3.99 4.93 41.57
C ILE A 323 -3.25 6.03 42.31
N VAL A 324 -3.13 5.88 43.62
CA VAL A 324 -2.37 6.78 44.49
C VAL A 324 -1.14 6.05 45.01
N LEU A 325 0.02 6.69 44.84
CA LEU A 325 1.33 6.19 45.26
C LEU A 325 1.89 7.13 46.33
N SER A 326 2.09 6.64 47.55
CA SER A 326 2.87 7.37 48.55
C SER A 326 4.35 7.05 48.34
N LEU A 327 5.16 8.06 48.05
CA LEU A 327 6.56 7.90 47.69
C LEU A 327 7.46 8.61 48.70
N ALA A 328 8.60 7.98 49.02
CA ALA A 328 9.68 8.60 49.78
C ALA A 328 11.05 8.32 49.14
N LEU A 329 12.02 9.21 49.37
CA LEU A 329 13.42 8.97 49.00
C LEU A 329 14.00 7.83 49.85
N GLY A 330 14.75 6.91 49.23
CA GLY A 330 15.38 5.82 49.98
C GLY A 330 16.60 6.27 50.79
N ASP A 331 16.78 5.70 51.99
CA ASP A 331 17.98 5.92 52.80
C ASP A 331 19.25 5.42 52.08
N THR A 332 20.28 6.27 52.04
CA THR A 332 21.56 5.99 51.41
C THR A 332 22.37 4.98 52.24
N GLY A 333 22.14 3.70 51.99
CA GLY A 333 22.99 2.62 52.49
C GLY A 333 24.34 2.56 51.76
N SER A 334 25.29 3.42 52.14
CA SER A 334 26.74 3.15 52.03
C SER A 334 27.50 4.04 53.00
N ALA A 335 28.27 3.40 53.87
CA ALA A 335 29.23 4.01 54.78
C ALA A 335 30.24 4.90 54.02
N THR A 336 30.77 5.88 54.77
CA THR A 336 31.83 6.86 54.45
C THR A 336 31.47 8.07 53.60
N SER A 337 30.53 8.87 54.10
CA SER A 337 30.74 10.33 54.19
C SER A 337 29.88 10.87 55.33
N SER A 338 30.50 11.73 56.13
CA SER A 338 29.89 12.42 57.26
C SER A 338 28.57 13.09 56.89
N ALA A 339 27.64 13.13 57.84
CA ALA A 339 26.29 13.69 57.77
C ALA A 339 26.22 15.22 57.57
N GLN A 340 27.07 15.77 56.72
CA GLN A 340 27.17 17.19 56.36
C GLN A 340 27.55 17.31 54.89
N ASP A 341 26.61 16.97 53.98
CA ASP A 341 26.48 17.56 52.63
C ASP A 341 25.37 16.83 51.84
N LEU A 342 24.12 17.16 52.15
CA LEU A 342 23.00 17.07 51.19
C LEU A 342 22.99 18.34 50.33
N SER A 343 24.16 18.83 49.90
CA SER A 343 24.23 20.01 49.04
C SER A 343 23.64 19.64 47.67
N MET A 344 22.62 20.38 47.23
CA MET A 344 21.98 20.19 45.93
C MET A 344 23.03 20.20 44.82
N SER A 345 23.09 19.12 44.03
CA SER A 345 23.93 19.11 42.84
C SER A 345 23.23 19.93 41.74
N HIS A 346 23.93 20.92 41.19
CA HIS A 346 23.51 21.62 39.98
C HIS A 346 23.71 20.80 38.70
N ASP A 347 24.35 19.62 38.82
CA ASP A 347 24.63 18.77 37.67
C ASP A 347 23.39 17.99 37.24
N MET A 348 23.17 17.96 35.91
CA MET A 348 22.07 17.22 35.31
C MET A 348 22.16 15.72 35.64
N PRO A 349 21.09 15.10 36.16
CA PRO A 349 21.10 13.67 36.46
C PRO A 349 21.27 12.79 35.22
N LYS A 350 21.57 11.51 35.46
CA LYS A 350 21.66 10.50 34.39
C LYS A 350 20.35 10.43 33.61
N VAL A 351 20.46 10.36 32.28
CA VAL A 351 19.33 10.26 31.34
C VAL A 351 19.22 8.87 30.70
N THR A 352 17.99 8.42 30.50
CA THR A 352 17.64 7.31 29.60
C THR A 352 16.41 7.67 28.77
N GLY A 353 16.09 6.94 27.69
CA GLY A 353 14.84 7.23 26.98
C GLY A 353 14.67 6.64 25.59
N TRP A 354 15.70 6.05 24.98
CA TRP A 354 15.56 5.46 23.65
C TRP A 354 14.52 4.33 23.63
N GLU A 355 13.58 4.42 22.68
CA GLU A 355 12.54 3.43 22.46
C GLU A 355 13.17 2.06 22.15
N ARG A 356 12.59 1.02 22.75
CA ARG A 356 13.00 -0.37 22.57
C ARG A 356 11.95 -1.11 21.75
N ASN A 357 12.40 -2.07 20.96
CA ASN A 357 11.49 -3.02 20.31
C ASN A 357 10.96 -4.06 21.31
N ASN A 358 10.06 -4.93 20.86
CA ASN A 358 9.49 -6.01 21.67
C ASN A 358 10.54 -6.99 22.23
N ALA A 359 11.76 -7.01 21.66
CA ALA A 359 12.90 -7.79 22.14
C ALA A 359 13.79 -7.02 23.14
N GLY A 360 13.35 -5.85 23.62
CA GLY A 360 14.05 -5.02 24.59
C GLY A 360 15.29 -4.31 24.03
N LYS A 361 15.53 -4.34 22.72
CA LYS A 361 16.70 -3.72 22.08
C LYS A 361 16.36 -2.34 21.51
N VAL A 362 17.29 -1.40 21.65
CA VAL A 362 17.19 -0.08 20.99
C VAL A 362 17.53 -0.27 19.51
N MET A 363 16.53 -0.21 18.64
CA MET A 363 16.68 -0.44 17.21
C MET A 363 15.73 0.49 16.44
N SER A 364 16.23 1.08 15.36
CA SER A 364 15.44 1.91 14.46
C SER A 364 14.31 1.11 13.82
N ARG A 365 13.13 1.71 13.70
CA ARG A 365 11.99 1.17 12.95
C ARG A 365 12.06 1.63 11.49
N ILE A 366 11.51 0.81 10.60
CA ILE A 366 11.41 1.13 9.16
C ILE A 366 9.96 1.00 8.75
N ALA A 367 9.35 2.10 8.32
CA ALA A 367 8.05 2.10 7.65
C ALA A 367 8.28 2.08 6.13
N ASN A 368 7.75 1.07 5.44
CA ASN A 368 7.80 0.96 3.98
C ASN A 368 6.43 1.29 3.39
N LEU A 369 6.32 2.43 2.73
CA LEU A 369 5.06 2.95 2.20
C LEU A 369 5.01 2.91 0.68
N GLY A 370 5.92 2.18 0.03
CA GLY A 370 5.96 2.07 -1.43
C GLY A 370 4.63 1.61 -2.04
N GLU A 371 3.90 0.72 -1.38
CA GLU A 371 2.58 0.25 -1.88
C GLU A 371 1.49 1.33 -1.84
N TYR A 372 1.63 2.35 -0.99
CA TYR A 372 0.63 3.40 -0.79
C TYR A 372 1.02 4.73 -1.45
N MET A 373 2.30 4.92 -1.76
CA MET A 373 2.83 6.19 -2.24
C MET A 373 3.45 6.11 -3.64
N ASP A 374 3.81 4.92 -4.16
CA ASP A 374 4.37 4.76 -5.50
C ASP A 374 3.27 4.73 -6.57
N PRO A 375 3.19 5.73 -7.47
CA PRO A 375 2.16 5.80 -8.50
C PRO A 375 2.16 4.58 -9.45
N GLN A 376 3.32 4.00 -9.73
CA GLN A 376 3.42 2.83 -10.61
C GLN A 376 2.79 1.60 -9.95
N ARG A 377 3.13 1.35 -8.67
CA ARG A 377 2.54 0.24 -7.91
C ARG A 377 1.05 0.41 -7.70
N LEU A 378 0.58 1.64 -7.48
CA LEU A 378 -0.85 1.94 -7.38
C LEU A 378 -1.59 1.63 -8.70
N ALA A 379 -1.01 1.98 -9.85
CA ALA A 379 -1.56 1.61 -11.15
C ALA A 379 -1.59 0.09 -11.35
N ASP A 380 -0.51 -0.61 -11.01
CA ASP A 380 -0.42 -2.08 -11.09
C ASP A 380 -1.51 -2.75 -10.26
N GLN A 381 -1.70 -2.31 -9.01
CA GLN A 381 -2.72 -2.83 -8.10
C GLN A 381 -4.13 -2.55 -8.62
N ALA A 382 -4.39 -1.37 -9.17
CA ALA A 382 -5.70 -1.01 -9.70
C ALA A 382 -6.08 -1.86 -10.93
N VAL A 383 -5.14 -2.09 -11.85
CA VAL A 383 -5.33 -2.96 -13.02
C VAL A 383 -5.58 -4.41 -12.59
N ASP A 384 -4.73 -4.96 -11.72
CA ASP A 384 -4.87 -6.33 -11.23
C ASP A 384 -6.19 -6.51 -10.43
N LEU A 385 -6.65 -5.48 -9.71
CA LEU A 385 -7.91 -5.53 -8.96
C LEU A 385 -9.13 -5.66 -9.89
N ASN A 386 -9.15 -4.97 -11.03
CA ASN A 386 -10.28 -5.06 -11.97
C ASN A 386 -10.48 -6.49 -12.48
N LEU A 387 -9.39 -7.16 -12.87
CA LEU A 387 -9.42 -8.55 -13.31
C LEU A 387 -9.78 -9.51 -12.17
N LYS A 388 -9.25 -9.29 -10.96
CA LYS A 388 -9.63 -10.06 -9.77
C LYS A 388 -11.12 -9.95 -9.47
N LEU A 389 -11.74 -8.78 -9.69
CA LEU A 389 -13.18 -8.61 -9.52
C LEU A 389 -13.99 -9.44 -10.52
N ILE A 390 -13.56 -9.56 -11.78
CA ILE A 390 -14.19 -10.46 -12.76
C ILE A 390 -14.12 -11.91 -12.26
N LYS A 391 -12.94 -12.35 -11.81
CA LYS A 391 -12.76 -13.69 -11.23
C LYS A 391 -13.68 -13.91 -10.02
N TRP A 392 -13.66 -13.02 -9.04
CA TRP A 392 -14.40 -13.22 -7.80
C TRP A 392 -15.92 -13.13 -7.96
N ARG A 393 -16.41 -12.27 -8.86
CA ARG A 393 -17.84 -12.01 -8.99
C ARG A 393 -18.52 -12.85 -10.07
N ILE A 394 -17.83 -13.14 -11.16
CA ILE A 394 -18.44 -13.71 -12.37
C ILE A 394 -17.87 -15.08 -12.71
N ALA A 395 -16.54 -15.24 -12.69
CA ALA A 395 -15.86 -16.47 -13.14
C ALA A 395 -14.81 -16.97 -12.14
N PRO A 396 -15.20 -17.64 -11.04
CA PRO A 396 -14.28 -18.04 -9.96
C PRO A 396 -13.14 -18.96 -10.39
N THR A 397 -13.37 -19.81 -11.40
CA THR A 397 -12.39 -20.75 -11.95
C THR A 397 -11.40 -20.10 -12.93
N LEU A 398 -11.57 -18.81 -13.26
CA LEU A 398 -10.68 -18.08 -14.15
C LEU A 398 -9.26 -18.00 -13.59
N ASN A 399 -8.28 -18.40 -14.41
CA ASN A 399 -6.87 -18.32 -14.08
C ASN A 399 -6.24 -17.08 -14.72
N LEU A 400 -6.17 -16.01 -13.93
CA LEU A 400 -5.57 -14.73 -14.32
C LEU A 400 -4.04 -14.78 -14.43
N GLU A 401 -3.38 -15.67 -13.68
CA GLU A 401 -1.91 -15.79 -13.71
C GLU A 401 -1.45 -16.35 -15.06
N LYS A 402 -2.13 -17.38 -15.57
CA LYS A 402 -1.87 -17.90 -16.93
C LYS A 402 -1.95 -16.81 -18.00
N ILE A 403 -2.96 -15.94 -17.91
CA ILE A 403 -3.12 -14.82 -18.86
C ILE A 403 -1.98 -13.82 -18.70
N LYS A 404 -1.70 -13.39 -17.46
CA LYS A 404 -0.66 -12.41 -17.12
C LYS A 404 0.73 -12.83 -17.61
N ASP A 405 1.07 -14.10 -17.43
CA ASP A 405 2.41 -14.65 -17.68
C ASP A 405 2.64 -15.03 -19.16
N THR A 406 1.58 -15.17 -19.95
CA THR A 406 1.68 -15.53 -21.38
C THR A 406 2.48 -14.49 -22.16
N LYS A 407 3.52 -14.92 -22.88
CA LYS A 407 4.33 -14.08 -23.76
C LYS A 407 3.74 -14.04 -25.16
N CYS A 408 3.34 -12.85 -25.61
CA CYS A 408 2.68 -12.66 -26.90
C CYS A 408 3.61 -12.00 -27.92
N LEU A 409 3.86 -12.68 -29.05
CA LEU A 409 4.54 -12.13 -30.21
C LEU A 409 3.51 -11.66 -31.23
N LEU A 410 3.53 -10.37 -31.57
CA LEU A 410 2.65 -9.73 -32.54
C LEU A 410 3.40 -9.49 -33.85
N LEU A 411 3.16 -10.34 -34.86
CA LEU A 411 3.71 -10.17 -36.20
C LEU A 411 2.81 -9.21 -36.99
N GLY A 412 3.20 -7.94 -37.00
CA GLY A 412 2.44 -6.81 -37.52
C GLY A 412 2.05 -5.82 -36.41
N ALA A 413 2.47 -4.57 -36.55
CA ALA A 413 2.14 -3.45 -35.66
C ALA A 413 1.15 -2.46 -36.31
N GLY A 414 0.46 -2.89 -37.38
CA GLY A 414 -0.58 -2.12 -38.05
C GLY A 414 -1.90 -2.06 -37.27
N THR A 415 -3.02 -2.00 -37.99
CA THR A 415 -4.37 -1.86 -37.42
C THR A 415 -4.68 -3.00 -36.44
N LEU A 416 -4.51 -4.25 -36.86
CA LEU A 416 -4.75 -5.42 -36.01
C LEU A 416 -3.78 -5.45 -34.81
N GLY A 417 -2.47 -5.30 -35.04
CA GLY A 417 -1.46 -5.29 -33.98
C GLY A 417 -1.75 -4.31 -32.86
N SER A 418 -2.16 -3.10 -33.23
CA SER A 418 -2.50 -2.04 -32.27
C SER A 418 -3.72 -2.38 -31.40
N TYR A 419 -4.80 -2.91 -32.00
CA TYR A 419 -6.00 -3.28 -31.23
C TYR A 419 -5.78 -4.55 -30.40
N VAL A 420 -5.12 -5.57 -30.96
CA VAL A 420 -4.78 -6.81 -30.24
C VAL A 420 -3.94 -6.49 -29.01
N ALA A 421 -2.91 -5.65 -29.13
CA ALA A 421 -2.07 -5.27 -28.01
C ALA A 421 -2.84 -4.56 -26.87
N ARG A 422 -3.76 -3.66 -27.21
CA ARG A 422 -4.63 -3.00 -26.21
C ARG A 422 -5.55 -4.00 -25.51
N ASN A 423 -6.12 -4.96 -26.24
CA ASN A 423 -6.98 -6.00 -25.67
C ASN A 423 -6.18 -6.95 -24.75
N LEU A 424 -4.97 -7.36 -25.17
CA LEU A 424 -4.07 -8.18 -24.34
C LEU A 424 -3.70 -7.46 -23.03
N MET A 425 -3.36 -6.18 -23.10
CA MET A 425 -3.08 -5.37 -21.91
C MET A 425 -4.30 -5.23 -21.00
N GLY A 426 -5.50 -5.09 -21.57
CA GLY A 426 -6.76 -5.06 -20.83
C GLY A 426 -7.01 -6.37 -20.05
N TRP A 427 -6.57 -7.50 -20.59
CA TRP A 427 -6.59 -8.81 -19.93
C TRP A 427 -5.40 -9.06 -18.97
N GLY A 428 -4.51 -8.08 -18.81
CA GLY A 428 -3.40 -8.13 -17.87
C GLY A 428 -2.13 -8.80 -18.40
N VAL A 429 -2.05 -9.11 -19.70
CA VAL A 429 -0.83 -9.63 -20.33
C VAL A 429 0.31 -8.63 -20.15
N ARG A 430 1.46 -9.10 -19.64
CA ARG A 430 2.60 -8.22 -19.36
C ARG A 430 3.67 -8.26 -20.44
N ASN A 431 3.83 -9.36 -21.16
CA ASN A 431 4.93 -9.55 -22.11
C ASN A 431 4.41 -9.48 -23.56
N ILE A 432 4.71 -8.38 -24.25
CA ILE A 432 4.24 -8.12 -25.62
C ILE A 432 5.39 -7.68 -26.52
N THR A 433 5.67 -8.44 -27.57
CA THR A 433 6.74 -8.11 -28.53
C THR A 433 6.15 -7.86 -29.91
N PHE A 434 6.49 -6.73 -30.52
CA PHE A 434 6.08 -6.38 -31.88
C PHE A 434 7.17 -6.70 -32.91
N VAL A 435 6.76 -7.14 -34.10
CA VAL A 435 7.60 -7.26 -35.29
C VAL A 435 6.92 -6.51 -36.43
N ASP A 436 7.58 -5.49 -37.00
CA ASP A 436 7.08 -4.72 -38.15
C ASP A 436 8.23 -3.92 -38.78
N ASN A 437 8.37 -3.96 -40.12
CA ASN A 437 9.40 -3.20 -40.84
C ASN A 437 8.94 -1.79 -41.27
N GLY A 438 7.66 -1.48 -41.14
CA GLY A 438 7.05 -0.24 -41.63
C GLY A 438 7.32 0.99 -40.77
N THR A 439 7.05 2.14 -41.38
CA THR A 439 7.00 3.44 -40.70
C THR A 439 5.55 3.93 -40.57
N VAL A 440 5.29 4.77 -39.58
CA VAL A 440 3.99 5.39 -39.37
C VAL A 440 3.75 6.45 -40.45
N SER A 441 2.65 6.32 -41.20
CA SER A 441 2.23 7.31 -42.20
C SER A 441 1.01 8.12 -41.74
N PHE A 442 0.77 9.28 -42.36
CA PHE A 442 -0.32 10.20 -41.96
C PHE A 442 -1.73 9.57 -41.91
N SER A 443 -1.98 8.52 -42.68
CA SER A 443 -3.28 7.81 -42.67
C SER A 443 -3.40 6.78 -41.54
N ASN A 444 -2.31 6.48 -40.83
CA ASN A 444 -2.25 5.41 -39.82
C ASN A 444 -2.92 5.78 -38.49
N PRO A 445 -2.67 6.94 -37.85
CA PRO A 445 -3.18 7.24 -36.50
C PRO A 445 -4.68 7.06 -36.31
N VAL A 446 -5.48 7.37 -37.33
CA VAL A 446 -6.95 7.25 -37.28
C VAL A 446 -7.45 5.79 -37.30
N ARG A 447 -6.59 4.83 -37.64
CA ARG A 447 -6.91 3.39 -37.71
C ARG A 447 -6.07 2.55 -36.75
N GLN A 448 -4.89 3.03 -36.37
CA GLN A 448 -3.88 2.30 -35.60
C GLN A 448 -3.72 2.98 -34.24
N PRO A 449 -4.48 2.57 -33.20
CA PRO A 449 -4.65 3.32 -31.95
C PRO A 449 -3.43 3.34 -31.01
N LEU A 450 -2.23 3.03 -31.52
CA LEU A 450 -0.96 3.20 -30.81
C LEU A 450 -0.13 4.36 -31.38
N PHE A 451 -0.58 4.99 -32.46
CA PHE A 451 0.15 6.07 -33.12
C PHE A 451 -0.65 7.37 -33.11
N ASN A 452 0.07 8.48 -32.96
CA ASN A 452 -0.45 9.83 -32.97
C ASN A 452 0.05 10.60 -34.20
N PHE A 453 -0.52 11.78 -34.45
CA PHE A 453 -0.11 12.65 -35.57
C PHE A 453 1.40 12.95 -35.58
N ASN A 454 1.98 13.21 -34.41
CA ASN A 454 3.41 13.53 -34.27
C ASN A 454 4.32 12.38 -34.70
N ASP A 455 3.84 11.14 -34.62
CA ASP A 455 4.61 9.96 -35.01
C ASP A 455 4.78 9.85 -36.54
N CYS A 456 4.02 10.64 -37.31
CA CYS A 456 4.12 10.70 -38.78
C CYS A 456 5.18 11.69 -39.27
N LEU A 457 5.66 12.58 -38.40
CA LEU A 457 6.59 13.64 -38.76
C LEU A 457 8.00 13.05 -39.04
N GLU A 458 8.87 13.82 -39.67
CA GLU A 458 10.28 13.44 -39.91
C GLU A 458 10.47 12.11 -40.66
N GLY A 459 9.54 11.76 -41.55
CA GLY A 459 9.59 10.51 -42.32
C GLY A 459 8.90 9.31 -41.64
N GLY A 460 8.30 9.54 -40.47
CA GLY A 460 7.50 8.54 -39.75
C GLY A 460 8.33 7.67 -38.81
N ALA A 461 7.88 7.55 -37.58
CA ALA A 461 8.48 6.66 -36.58
C ALA A 461 8.40 5.20 -37.03
N LYS A 462 9.35 4.37 -36.59
CA LYS A 462 9.33 2.92 -36.84
C LYS A 462 8.20 2.27 -36.05
N LYS A 463 7.27 1.59 -36.73
CA LYS A 463 6.02 1.09 -36.13
C LYS A 463 6.26 0.16 -34.94
N ALA A 464 7.13 -0.83 -35.09
CA ALA A 464 7.40 -1.79 -34.01
C ALA A 464 7.94 -1.10 -32.75
N ILE A 465 8.84 -0.11 -32.92
CA ILE A 465 9.44 0.63 -31.81
C ILE A 465 8.39 1.53 -31.15
N ARG A 466 7.72 2.36 -31.95
CA ARG A 466 6.73 3.30 -31.43
C ARG A 466 5.56 2.58 -30.74
N ALA A 467 5.15 1.41 -31.25
CA ALA A 467 4.06 0.64 -30.67
C ALA A 467 4.36 0.20 -29.24
N PHE A 468 5.56 -0.32 -28.95
CA PHE A 468 5.89 -0.74 -27.59
C PHE A 468 6.06 0.45 -26.64
N GLU A 469 6.59 1.58 -27.14
CA GLU A 469 6.69 2.83 -26.36
C GLU A 469 5.30 3.32 -25.96
N ALA A 470 4.35 3.31 -26.90
CA ALA A 470 2.97 3.66 -26.64
C ALA A 470 2.32 2.74 -25.58
N LEU A 471 2.64 1.44 -25.57
CA LEU A 471 2.16 0.56 -24.50
C LEU A 471 2.72 0.96 -23.13
N LYS A 472 4.01 1.32 -23.04
CA LYS A 472 4.64 1.77 -21.79
C LYS A 472 4.10 3.11 -21.31
N GLU A 473 3.73 4.00 -22.23
CA GLU A 473 3.02 5.26 -21.93
C GLU A 473 1.63 5.00 -21.35
N ILE A 474 0.90 4.00 -21.88
CA ILE A 474 -0.43 3.62 -21.39
C ILE A 474 -0.34 2.96 -20.00
N TYR A 475 0.60 2.03 -19.83
CA TYR A 475 0.78 1.29 -18.59
C TYR A 475 2.26 0.92 -18.36
N PRO A 476 2.94 1.56 -17.39
CA PRO A 476 4.38 1.38 -17.16
C PRO A 476 4.80 -0.04 -16.77
N GLY A 477 3.89 -0.85 -16.21
CA GLY A 477 4.17 -2.23 -15.80
C GLY A 477 4.20 -3.24 -16.95
N VAL A 478 4.02 -2.83 -18.21
CA VAL A 478 4.13 -3.71 -19.38
C VAL A 478 5.60 -3.92 -19.78
N HIS A 479 5.98 -5.17 -19.98
CA HIS A 479 7.24 -5.58 -20.58
C HIS A 479 7.08 -5.68 -22.10
N ALA A 480 7.15 -4.53 -22.77
CA ALA A 480 7.00 -4.45 -24.22
C ALA A 480 8.32 -4.17 -24.96
N MET A 481 8.50 -4.80 -26.12
CA MET A 481 9.64 -4.67 -27.03
C MET A 481 9.19 -4.60 -28.50
N GLY A 482 10.06 -4.08 -29.38
CA GLY A 482 9.78 -3.99 -30.81
C GLY A 482 11.01 -4.30 -31.65
N HIS A 483 10.82 -5.08 -32.71
CA HIS A 483 11.84 -5.45 -33.68
C HIS A 483 11.46 -4.94 -35.07
N VAL A 484 12.34 -4.12 -35.64
CA VAL A 484 12.22 -3.65 -37.03
C VAL A 484 12.84 -4.71 -37.94
N MET A 485 12.00 -5.57 -38.51
CA MET A 485 12.41 -6.76 -39.23
C MET A 485 11.36 -7.14 -40.27
N SER A 486 11.79 -7.66 -41.42
CA SER A 486 10.87 -8.20 -42.43
C SER A 486 10.63 -9.69 -42.18
N VAL A 487 9.42 -10.16 -42.45
CA VAL A 487 9.16 -11.60 -42.48
C VAL A 487 9.31 -12.07 -43.93
N PRO A 488 10.16 -13.07 -44.21
CA PRO A 488 10.31 -13.61 -45.56
C PRO A 488 8.98 -14.11 -46.12
N MET A 489 8.62 -13.66 -47.32
CA MET A 489 7.34 -13.96 -47.97
C MET A 489 7.49 -15.06 -49.01
N ALA A 490 6.63 -16.07 -48.96
CA ALA A 490 6.60 -17.17 -49.94
C ALA A 490 6.43 -16.63 -51.38
N GLY A 491 7.17 -17.22 -52.34
CA GLY A 491 7.09 -16.86 -53.76
C GLY A 491 7.87 -15.60 -54.18
N HIS A 492 8.54 -14.90 -53.24
CA HIS A 492 9.41 -13.77 -53.56
C HIS A 492 10.89 -14.18 -53.55
N PRO A 493 11.63 -13.97 -54.67
CA PRO A 493 13.03 -14.38 -54.75
C PRO A 493 13.90 -13.62 -53.76
N ILE A 494 14.85 -14.34 -53.14
CA ILE A 494 15.79 -13.79 -52.18
C ILE A 494 16.82 -12.92 -52.92
N LEU A 495 16.75 -11.60 -52.72
CA LEU A 495 17.70 -10.65 -53.30
C LEU A 495 19.01 -10.54 -52.48
N ASP A 496 18.91 -10.71 -51.16
CA ASP A 496 20.03 -10.59 -50.22
C ASP A 496 19.97 -11.72 -49.18
N GLU A 497 20.60 -12.85 -49.50
CA GLU A 497 20.53 -14.06 -48.68
C GLU A 497 21.05 -13.87 -47.24
N PRO A 498 22.21 -13.24 -46.97
CA PRO A 498 22.67 -12.98 -45.62
C PRO A 498 21.65 -12.23 -44.75
N SER A 499 21.01 -11.20 -45.31
CA SER A 499 20.03 -10.38 -44.60
C SER A 499 18.75 -11.17 -44.29
N VAL A 500 18.18 -11.85 -45.30
CA VAL A 500 16.96 -12.65 -45.12
C VAL A 500 17.20 -13.83 -44.16
N ARG A 501 18.40 -14.42 -44.17
CA ARG A 501 18.78 -15.46 -43.21
C ARG A 501 18.84 -14.91 -41.79
N SER A 502 19.40 -13.72 -41.58
CA SER A 502 19.42 -13.06 -40.27
C SER A 502 18.01 -12.80 -39.75
N ASP A 503 17.12 -12.30 -40.62
CA ASP A 503 15.70 -12.08 -40.28
C ASP A 503 14.99 -13.40 -39.94
N PHE A 504 15.28 -14.48 -40.67
CA PHE A 504 14.77 -15.82 -40.37
C PHE A 504 15.24 -16.33 -38.99
N GLU A 505 16.54 -16.21 -38.70
CA GLU A 505 17.11 -16.67 -37.42
C GLU A 505 16.55 -15.86 -36.24
N ALA A 506 16.37 -14.55 -36.43
CA ALA A 506 15.74 -13.68 -35.44
C ALA A 506 14.25 -14.03 -35.24
N LEU A 507 13.49 -14.26 -36.31
CA LEU A 507 12.09 -14.67 -36.24
C LEU A 507 11.93 -16.01 -35.51
N ARG A 508 12.78 -17.00 -35.84
CA ARG A 508 12.79 -18.30 -35.16
C ARG A 508 13.01 -18.14 -33.66
N ARG A 509 14.04 -17.39 -33.28
CA ARG A 509 14.33 -17.11 -31.86
C ARG A 509 13.14 -16.46 -31.15
N LEU A 510 12.50 -15.46 -31.78
CA LEU A 510 11.33 -14.80 -31.21
C LEU A 510 10.16 -15.78 -31.04
N ILE A 511 9.89 -16.64 -32.02
CA ILE A 511 8.83 -17.66 -31.91
C ILE A 511 9.14 -18.64 -30.77
N ASP A 512 10.39 -19.08 -30.64
CA ASP A 512 10.81 -20.00 -29.58
C ASP A 512 10.67 -19.38 -28.18
N GLU A 513 11.00 -18.09 -28.02
CA GLU A 513 10.93 -17.34 -26.76
C GLU A 513 9.50 -17.00 -26.27
N HIS A 514 8.50 -17.03 -27.17
CA HIS A 514 7.11 -16.63 -26.89
C HIS A 514 6.15 -17.82 -26.86
N ASP A 515 5.01 -17.66 -26.19
CA ASP A 515 4.01 -18.72 -26.02
C ASP A 515 2.92 -18.64 -27.10
N ALA A 516 2.46 -17.41 -27.38
CA ALA A 516 1.41 -17.13 -28.36
C ALA A 516 1.93 -16.24 -29.49
N ILE A 517 1.71 -16.68 -30.73
CA ILE A 517 2.16 -16.03 -31.96
C ILE A 517 0.95 -15.53 -32.73
N PHE A 518 0.83 -14.21 -32.85
CA PHE A 518 -0.25 -13.55 -33.55
C PHE A 518 0.18 -13.18 -34.96
N LEU A 519 -0.53 -13.71 -35.95
CA LEU A 519 -0.33 -13.43 -37.37
C LEU A 519 -1.28 -12.29 -37.78
N LEU A 520 -0.76 -11.06 -37.75
CA LEU A 520 -1.52 -9.81 -37.93
C LEU A 520 -1.00 -9.02 -39.15
N MET A 521 -0.48 -9.77 -40.11
CA MET A 521 0.21 -9.27 -41.30
C MET A 521 -0.80 -8.86 -42.36
N ASP A 522 -0.33 -8.10 -43.34
CA ASP A 522 -1.18 -7.51 -44.38
C ASP A 522 -1.46 -8.45 -45.55
N THR A 523 -0.55 -9.38 -45.86
CA THR A 523 -0.66 -10.30 -46.99
C THR A 523 -0.75 -11.76 -46.56
N ARG A 524 -1.16 -12.63 -47.50
CA ARG A 524 -1.23 -14.08 -47.27
C ARG A 524 0.16 -14.72 -47.25
N GLU A 525 1.02 -14.32 -48.17
CA GLU A 525 2.35 -14.90 -48.41
C GLU A 525 3.26 -14.72 -47.18
N SER A 526 3.10 -13.59 -46.50
CA SER A 526 3.86 -13.25 -45.31
C SER A 526 3.45 -14.08 -44.07
N ARG A 527 2.24 -14.65 -44.05
CA ARG A 527 1.75 -15.53 -42.98
C ARG A 527 2.29 -16.96 -43.06
N TRP A 528 2.79 -17.38 -44.23
CA TRP A 528 3.16 -18.77 -44.49
C TRP A 528 4.28 -19.25 -43.57
N LEU A 529 5.42 -18.55 -43.58
CA LEU A 529 6.58 -18.96 -42.79
C LEU A 529 6.30 -18.95 -41.27
N PRO A 530 5.69 -17.91 -40.68
CA PRO A 530 5.26 -17.96 -39.28
C PRO A 530 4.28 -19.10 -38.95
N THR A 531 3.42 -19.48 -39.89
CA THR A 531 2.51 -20.62 -39.71
C THR A 531 3.28 -21.93 -39.61
N VAL A 532 4.23 -22.17 -40.52
CA VAL A 532 5.10 -23.36 -40.52
C VAL A 532 5.88 -23.42 -39.20
N MET A 533 6.56 -22.33 -38.85
CA MET A 533 7.37 -22.23 -37.63
C MET A 533 6.54 -22.45 -36.36
N GLY A 534 5.40 -21.77 -36.24
CA GLY A 534 4.53 -21.86 -35.07
C GLY A 534 3.92 -23.26 -34.90
N LYS A 535 3.48 -23.91 -35.98
CA LYS A 535 3.00 -25.30 -35.95
C LYS A 535 4.13 -26.26 -35.58
N ALA A 536 5.31 -26.11 -36.18
CA ALA A 536 6.45 -26.97 -35.91
C ALA A 536 6.94 -26.87 -34.45
N ALA A 537 6.86 -25.69 -33.85
CA ALA A 537 7.22 -25.43 -32.45
C ALA A 537 6.09 -25.67 -31.43
N GLY A 538 4.90 -26.08 -31.88
CA GLY A 538 3.75 -26.36 -31.00
C GLY A 538 3.20 -25.13 -30.26
N LYS A 539 3.33 -23.93 -30.85
CA LYS A 539 2.92 -22.66 -30.23
C LYS A 539 1.42 -22.39 -30.40
N PHE A 540 0.87 -21.49 -29.58
CA PHE A 540 -0.47 -20.95 -29.82
C PHE A 540 -0.44 -19.98 -31.00
N VAL A 541 -0.82 -20.44 -32.20
CA VAL A 541 -0.85 -19.57 -33.39
C VAL A 541 -2.24 -19.00 -33.59
N MET A 542 -2.33 -17.66 -33.55
CA MET A 542 -3.56 -16.89 -33.61
C MET A 542 -3.54 -16.05 -34.89
N ASN A 543 -4.43 -16.33 -35.84
CA ASN A 543 -4.45 -15.67 -37.14
C ASN A 543 -5.69 -14.77 -37.29
N ALA A 544 -5.50 -13.52 -37.70
CA ALA A 544 -6.57 -12.64 -38.14
C ALA A 544 -6.28 -12.07 -39.53
N ALA A 545 -7.26 -12.16 -40.42
CA ALA A 545 -7.22 -11.66 -41.79
C ALA A 545 -8.49 -10.84 -42.09
N LEU A 546 -8.35 -9.80 -42.91
CA LEU A 546 -9.39 -8.80 -43.12
C LEU A 546 -9.77 -8.69 -44.60
N GLY A 547 -11.07 -8.57 -44.85
CA GLY A 547 -11.65 -8.11 -46.12
C GLY A 547 -12.26 -6.72 -45.95
N PHE A 548 -12.91 -6.22 -47.00
CA PHE A 548 -13.55 -4.91 -46.99
C PHE A 548 -14.58 -4.75 -45.84
N ASP A 549 -15.53 -5.67 -45.74
CA ASP A 549 -16.59 -5.69 -44.73
C ASP A 549 -16.66 -7.01 -43.94
N SER A 550 -15.67 -7.88 -44.10
CA SER A 550 -15.61 -9.20 -43.48
C SER A 550 -14.26 -9.44 -42.81
N PHE A 551 -14.21 -10.42 -41.92
CA PHE A 551 -12.97 -10.85 -41.27
C PHE A 551 -12.98 -12.35 -41.02
N VAL A 552 -11.77 -12.89 -40.86
CA VAL A 552 -11.54 -14.23 -40.31
C VAL A 552 -10.60 -14.11 -39.12
N VAL A 553 -10.97 -14.75 -38.02
CA VAL A 553 -10.11 -14.98 -36.86
C VAL A 553 -10.08 -16.46 -36.56
N MET A 554 -8.90 -17.01 -36.29
CA MET A 554 -8.77 -18.43 -35.98
C MET A 554 -7.55 -18.73 -35.13
N ARG A 555 -7.59 -19.88 -34.46
CA ARG A 555 -6.43 -20.53 -33.85
C ARG A 555 -6.01 -21.72 -34.71
N HIS A 556 -4.72 -21.99 -34.84
CA HIS A 556 -4.26 -23.22 -35.49
C HIS A 556 -4.31 -24.41 -34.52
N GLY A 557 -4.54 -25.62 -35.05
CA GLY A 557 -4.40 -26.84 -34.27
C GLY A 557 -2.95 -27.22 -34.01
N THR A 558 -2.69 -27.86 -32.90
CA THR A 558 -1.40 -28.50 -32.58
C THR A 558 -1.45 -30.00 -32.86
N LYS A 559 -0.28 -30.64 -33.02
CA LYS A 559 -0.21 -32.08 -33.31
C LYS A 559 -0.64 -32.88 -32.09
N ASP A 560 -1.50 -33.88 -32.28
CA ASP A 560 -1.92 -34.81 -31.23
C ASP A 560 -1.38 -36.21 -31.54
N GLU A 561 -0.33 -36.61 -30.82
CA GLU A 561 0.29 -37.94 -31.02
C GLU A 561 -0.63 -39.09 -30.56
N GLU A 562 -1.58 -38.83 -29.65
CA GLU A 562 -2.52 -39.84 -29.17
C GLU A 562 -3.71 -40.02 -30.12
N LYS A 563 -4.11 -38.96 -30.85
CA LYS A 563 -5.24 -38.95 -31.78
C LYS A 563 -4.87 -38.33 -33.14
N PRO A 564 -4.02 -38.99 -33.93
CA PRO A 564 -3.67 -38.52 -35.27
C PRO A 564 -4.92 -38.36 -36.15
N GLY A 565 -5.01 -37.23 -36.87
CA GLY A 565 -6.07 -36.94 -37.83
C GLY A 565 -7.33 -36.23 -37.29
N GLN A 566 -7.39 -35.90 -36.00
CA GLN A 566 -8.48 -35.09 -35.43
C GLN A 566 -8.10 -33.61 -35.20
N GLU A 567 -6.94 -33.21 -35.71
CA GLU A 567 -6.37 -31.89 -35.49
C GLU A 567 -7.13 -30.78 -36.23
N LEU A 568 -7.07 -29.58 -35.67
CA LEU A 568 -7.61 -28.41 -36.34
C LEU A 568 -6.64 -27.91 -37.40
N GLY A 569 -7.21 -27.45 -38.51
CA GLY A 569 -6.45 -26.91 -39.63
C GLY A 569 -5.73 -25.60 -39.29
N CYS A 570 -4.81 -25.21 -40.16
CA CYS A 570 -4.24 -23.86 -40.18
C CYS A 570 -4.94 -22.98 -41.22
N TYR A 571 -4.51 -21.72 -41.33
CA TYR A 571 -5.01 -20.79 -42.34
C TYR A 571 -4.95 -21.33 -43.78
N PHE A 572 -3.96 -22.17 -44.08
CA PHE A 572 -3.72 -22.74 -45.42
C PHE A 572 -4.38 -24.11 -45.66
N CYS A 573 -5.12 -24.68 -44.70
CA CYS A 573 -5.75 -26.00 -44.86
C CYS A 573 -7.00 -26.00 -45.75
N ASN A 574 -7.72 -24.88 -45.80
CA ASN A 574 -9.03 -24.80 -46.46
C ASN A 574 -8.97 -24.12 -47.84
N ASP A 575 -7.79 -24.05 -48.44
CA ASP A 575 -7.58 -23.46 -49.78
C ASP A 575 -6.77 -24.45 -50.62
N VAL A 576 -7.18 -24.65 -51.88
CA VAL A 576 -6.58 -25.61 -52.84
C VAL A 576 -5.39 -25.02 -53.61
N VAL A 577 -4.96 -23.80 -53.27
CA VAL A 577 -3.85 -23.11 -53.93
C VAL A 577 -2.77 -22.77 -52.91
N ALA A 578 -1.51 -23.12 -53.21
CA ALA A 578 -0.35 -22.69 -52.43
C ALA A 578 -0.15 -21.16 -52.50
N PRO A 579 0.54 -20.55 -51.51
CA PRO A 579 0.84 -19.13 -51.57
C PRO A 579 1.79 -18.82 -52.74
N ALA A 580 1.23 -18.30 -53.84
CA ALA A 580 1.94 -17.78 -55.00
C ALA A 580 1.65 -16.29 -55.16
N ASP A 581 2.47 -15.58 -55.96
CA ASP A 581 2.37 -14.13 -56.23
C ASP A 581 0.93 -13.75 -56.66
N SER A 582 0.20 -13.09 -55.75
CA SER A 582 -1.25 -12.96 -55.83
C SER A 582 -1.73 -11.59 -56.31
N VAL A 583 -0.94 -10.80 -57.05
CA VAL A 583 -1.35 -9.45 -57.52
C VAL A 583 -2.64 -9.42 -58.39
N THR A 584 -3.20 -10.58 -58.78
CA THR A 584 -4.47 -10.68 -59.51
C THR A 584 -5.51 -11.56 -58.77
N ASP A 585 -6.67 -10.95 -58.43
CA ASP A 585 -8.00 -11.55 -58.26
C ASP A 585 -8.56 -12.05 -56.89
N ARG A 586 -8.20 -11.51 -55.70
CA ARG A 586 -8.96 -11.80 -54.44
C ARG A 586 -9.14 -10.61 -53.49
N THR A 587 -10.31 -10.49 -52.84
CA THR A 587 -10.68 -9.35 -51.96
C THR A 587 -10.31 -9.50 -50.48
N LEU A 588 -9.99 -10.71 -50.01
CA LEU A 588 -9.53 -10.99 -48.64
C LEU A 588 -8.00 -10.92 -48.63
N ASP A 589 -7.40 -10.22 -47.66
CA ASP A 589 -5.94 -10.02 -47.50
C ASP A 589 -5.22 -9.16 -48.56
N GLN A 590 -5.90 -8.46 -49.48
CA GLN A 590 -5.17 -7.65 -50.49
C GLN A 590 -4.90 -6.19 -50.12
N GLN A 591 -5.70 -5.52 -49.29
CA GLN A 591 -5.42 -4.13 -48.90
C GLN A 591 -6.02 -3.80 -47.51
N CYS A 592 -5.25 -3.99 -46.44
CA CYS A 592 -5.67 -3.65 -45.06
C CYS A 592 -6.13 -2.17 -44.89
N THR A 593 -5.77 -1.28 -45.81
CA THR A 593 -6.18 0.14 -45.85
C THR A 593 -7.61 0.36 -46.35
N VAL A 594 -8.15 -0.55 -47.17
CA VAL A 594 -9.50 -0.46 -47.75
C VAL A 594 -10.45 -1.39 -46.99
N THR A 595 -10.48 -1.25 -45.68
CA THR A 595 -11.38 -2.00 -44.78
C THR A 595 -12.32 -1.04 -44.05
N ARG A 596 -13.57 -1.45 -43.82
CA ARG A 596 -14.50 -0.72 -42.95
C ARG A 596 -13.86 -0.61 -41.55
N PRO A 597 -13.74 0.60 -40.96
CA PRO A 597 -12.93 0.80 -39.75
C PRO A 597 -13.28 -0.10 -38.56
N GLY A 598 -14.55 -0.51 -38.41
CA GLY A 598 -14.98 -1.39 -37.31
C GLY A 598 -14.52 -2.85 -37.43
N VAL A 599 -14.16 -3.32 -38.62
CA VAL A 599 -13.78 -4.73 -38.87
C VAL A 599 -12.58 -5.13 -38.02
N ALA A 600 -11.52 -4.33 -38.05
CA ALA A 600 -10.27 -4.66 -37.37
C ALA A 600 -10.43 -4.69 -35.84
N ALA A 601 -11.23 -3.79 -35.27
CA ALA A 601 -11.50 -3.77 -33.83
C ALA A 601 -12.24 -5.04 -33.38
N ILE A 602 -13.27 -5.45 -34.12
CA ILE A 602 -14.05 -6.66 -33.82
C ILE A 602 -13.18 -7.91 -33.98
N ALA A 603 -12.44 -8.04 -35.08
CA ALA A 603 -11.53 -9.15 -35.30
C ALA A 603 -10.47 -9.25 -34.19
N SER A 604 -9.87 -8.12 -33.80
CA SER A 604 -8.85 -8.09 -32.74
C SER A 604 -9.42 -8.48 -31.38
N ALA A 605 -10.65 -8.07 -31.07
CA ALA A 605 -11.32 -8.46 -29.83
C ALA A 605 -11.59 -9.97 -29.80
N LEU A 606 -12.23 -10.50 -30.85
CA LEU A 606 -12.53 -11.92 -30.94
C LEU A 606 -11.27 -12.79 -30.90
N LEU A 607 -10.19 -12.38 -31.57
CA LEU A 607 -8.94 -13.15 -31.59
C LEU A 607 -8.32 -13.26 -30.19
N VAL A 608 -8.30 -12.15 -29.42
CA VAL A 608 -7.80 -12.16 -28.04
C VAL A 608 -8.69 -12.98 -27.13
N GLU A 609 -10.02 -12.88 -27.25
CA GLU A 609 -10.95 -13.69 -26.46
C GLU A 609 -10.81 -15.20 -26.74
N ILE A 610 -10.50 -15.59 -27.98
CA ILE A 610 -10.18 -16.99 -28.30
C ILE A 610 -8.90 -17.43 -27.59
N LEU A 611 -7.84 -16.62 -27.61
CA LEU A 611 -6.60 -16.96 -26.89
C LEU A 611 -6.87 -17.09 -25.38
N VAL A 612 -7.53 -16.10 -24.77
CA VAL A 612 -7.79 -16.08 -23.33
C VAL A 612 -8.60 -17.32 -22.94
N SER A 613 -9.62 -17.66 -23.71
CA SER A 613 -10.41 -18.89 -23.52
C SER A 613 -9.54 -20.14 -23.67
N LEU A 614 -8.69 -20.20 -24.70
CA LEU A 614 -7.80 -21.33 -24.94
C LEU A 614 -6.82 -21.57 -23.78
N LEU A 615 -6.33 -20.51 -23.13
CA LEU A 615 -5.46 -20.60 -21.94
C LEU A 615 -6.18 -21.16 -20.71
N GLN A 616 -7.51 -21.01 -20.64
CA GLN A 616 -8.31 -21.59 -19.55
C GLN A 616 -8.62 -23.07 -19.76
N HIS A 617 -8.61 -23.53 -21.02
CA HIS A 617 -8.88 -24.92 -21.33
C HIS A 617 -7.76 -25.85 -20.82
N PRO A 618 -8.07 -26.99 -20.16
CA PRO A 618 -7.06 -27.90 -19.63
C PRO A 618 -6.08 -28.44 -20.66
N LEU A 619 -6.57 -28.69 -21.88
CA LEU A 619 -5.76 -29.17 -23.01
C LEU A 619 -4.97 -28.07 -23.74
N GLY A 620 -5.11 -26.80 -23.34
CA GLY A 620 -4.40 -25.68 -23.97
C GLY A 620 -4.55 -25.69 -25.50
N ALA A 621 -3.43 -25.72 -26.23
CA ALA A 621 -3.41 -25.62 -27.69
C ALA A 621 -4.12 -26.80 -28.40
N MET A 622 -4.28 -27.93 -27.70
CA MET A 622 -4.98 -29.12 -28.17
C MET A 622 -6.49 -29.07 -27.87
N ALA A 623 -7.02 -27.97 -27.33
CA ALA A 623 -8.44 -27.87 -27.03
C ALA A 623 -9.29 -28.17 -28.29
N PRO A 624 -10.31 -29.04 -28.18
CA PRO A 624 -11.19 -29.32 -29.30
C PRO A 624 -12.00 -28.07 -29.66
N ALA A 625 -12.39 -27.97 -30.93
CA ALA A 625 -13.33 -26.95 -31.36
C ALA A 625 -14.76 -27.48 -31.25
N PRO A 626 -15.73 -26.64 -30.85
CA PRO A 626 -17.12 -27.05 -30.77
C PRO A 626 -17.63 -27.49 -32.14
N THR A 627 -18.46 -28.54 -32.14
CA THR A 627 -19.20 -29.01 -33.31
C THR A 627 -20.43 -28.16 -33.60
N ASN A 628 -21.01 -27.53 -32.58
CA ASN A 628 -22.08 -26.55 -32.75
C ASN A 628 -21.95 -25.37 -31.75
N PRO A 629 -22.49 -24.18 -32.05
CA PRO A 629 -22.37 -23.01 -31.18
C PRO A 629 -23.07 -23.15 -29.82
N THR A 630 -23.92 -24.16 -29.66
CA THR A 630 -24.75 -24.43 -28.47
C THR A 630 -24.20 -25.56 -27.60
N GLU A 631 -22.99 -26.04 -27.90
CA GLU A 631 -22.38 -27.18 -27.21
C GLU A 631 -22.12 -26.85 -25.73
N ASP A 632 -22.33 -27.84 -24.86
CA ASP A 632 -22.17 -27.64 -23.41
C ASP A 632 -20.71 -27.27 -23.09
N ARG A 633 -20.56 -26.15 -22.38
CA ARG A 633 -19.26 -25.55 -22.03
C ARG A 633 -18.63 -26.17 -20.79
N GLY A 634 -19.35 -27.05 -20.08
CA GLY A 634 -18.92 -27.60 -18.80
C GLY A 634 -18.49 -26.50 -17.82
N ASP A 635 -17.39 -26.72 -17.11
CA ASP A 635 -16.84 -25.79 -16.11
C ASP A 635 -15.96 -24.67 -16.70
N HIS A 636 -15.93 -24.51 -18.03
CA HIS A 636 -15.07 -23.51 -18.67
C HIS A 636 -15.54 -22.07 -18.34
N PRO A 637 -14.66 -21.19 -17.79
CA PRO A 637 -15.07 -19.90 -17.23
C PRO A 637 -15.55 -18.88 -18.28
N LEU A 638 -15.17 -19.04 -19.54
CA LEU A 638 -15.35 -18.03 -20.60
C LEU A 638 -16.19 -18.52 -21.80
N GLY A 639 -16.79 -19.71 -21.71
CA GLY A 639 -17.60 -20.29 -22.80
C GLY A 639 -16.82 -21.20 -23.74
N ILE A 640 -17.25 -21.32 -24.99
CA ILE A 640 -16.67 -22.23 -25.99
C ILE A 640 -15.32 -21.73 -26.51
N VAL A 641 -14.50 -22.65 -27.03
CA VAL A 641 -13.19 -22.35 -27.64
C VAL A 641 -13.23 -22.62 -29.16
N PRO A 642 -13.72 -21.67 -29.98
CA PRO A 642 -13.91 -21.90 -31.40
C PRO A 642 -12.58 -22.11 -32.14
N HIS A 643 -12.63 -22.83 -33.26
CA HIS A 643 -11.50 -22.93 -34.18
C HIS A 643 -11.37 -21.65 -34.99
N GLN A 644 -12.43 -21.31 -35.72
CA GLN A 644 -12.49 -20.15 -36.61
C GLN A 644 -13.81 -19.40 -36.41
N ILE A 645 -13.75 -18.07 -36.47
CA ILE A 645 -14.92 -17.19 -36.58
C ILE A 645 -14.77 -16.37 -37.85
N ARG A 646 -15.79 -16.41 -38.71
CA ARG A 646 -15.92 -15.51 -39.86
C ARG A 646 -17.03 -14.51 -39.60
N GLY A 647 -16.73 -13.23 -39.68
CA GLY A 647 -17.71 -12.17 -39.48
C GLY A 647 -17.98 -11.37 -40.74
N PHE A 648 -19.22 -10.91 -40.89
CA PHE A 648 -19.69 -10.12 -42.03
C PHE A 648 -20.49 -8.92 -41.50
N LEU A 649 -19.99 -7.71 -41.74
CA LEU A 649 -20.63 -6.47 -41.28
C LEU A 649 -21.75 -5.97 -42.20
N SER A 650 -21.91 -6.56 -43.38
CA SER A 650 -23.03 -6.26 -44.28
C SER A 650 -24.35 -6.78 -43.70
N ASN A 651 -24.33 -7.90 -42.98
CA ASN A 651 -25.51 -8.51 -42.36
C ASN A 651 -25.36 -8.72 -40.83
N PHE A 652 -24.28 -8.23 -40.22
CA PHE A 652 -23.98 -8.34 -38.79
C PHE A 652 -23.96 -9.78 -38.25
N GLN A 653 -23.43 -10.71 -39.06
CA GLN A 653 -23.38 -12.14 -38.72
C GLN A 653 -21.96 -12.61 -38.38
N ASN A 654 -21.84 -13.46 -37.35
CA ASN A 654 -20.63 -14.22 -37.03
C ASN A 654 -20.90 -15.71 -37.18
N MET A 655 -20.05 -16.41 -37.93
CA MET A 655 -20.13 -17.85 -38.18
C MET A 655 -18.96 -18.55 -37.49
N VAL A 656 -19.26 -19.51 -36.61
CA VAL A 656 -18.26 -20.39 -36.01
C VAL A 656 -18.05 -21.58 -36.94
N ILE A 657 -16.82 -21.79 -37.38
CA ILE A 657 -16.45 -22.82 -38.37
C ILE A 657 -15.35 -23.70 -37.78
N ARG A 658 -15.47 -25.00 -38.02
CA ARG A 658 -14.44 -26.00 -37.74
C ARG A 658 -13.88 -26.50 -39.07
N GLY A 659 -12.55 -26.56 -39.17
CA GLY A 659 -11.85 -27.12 -40.31
C GLY A 659 -10.79 -28.08 -39.80
N SER A 660 -10.68 -29.24 -40.44
CA SER A 660 -9.67 -30.25 -40.09
C SER A 660 -8.31 -29.91 -40.69
N SER A 661 -7.25 -30.45 -40.10
CA SER A 661 -5.94 -30.53 -40.75
C SER A 661 -6.05 -31.23 -42.11
N TYR A 662 -5.19 -30.84 -43.04
CA TYR A 662 -5.15 -31.40 -44.38
C TYR A 662 -3.76 -31.97 -44.66
N ASP A 663 -3.70 -33.23 -45.09
CA ASP A 663 -2.45 -33.98 -45.26
C ASP A 663 -1.53 -33.39 -46.34
N SER A 664 -2.11 -32.74 -47.36
CA SER A 664 -1.34 -32.04 -48.40
C SER A 664 -1.27 -30.53 -48.20
N CYS A 665 -1.55 -30.04 -46.98
CA CYS A 665 -1.46 -28.61 -46.68
C CYS A 665 -0.03 -28.09 -46.90
N SER A 666 0.09 -26.97 -47.61
CA SER A 666 1.35 -26.31 -47.92
C SER A 666 2.08 -25.69 -46.72
N ALA A 667 1.47 -25.68 -45.52
CA ALA A 667 2.04 -25.07 -44.32
C ALA A 667 2.10 -26.00 -43.10
N CYS A 668 1.04 -26.77 -42.82
CA CYS A 668 0.95 -27.55 -41.58
C CYS A 668 0.90 -29.07 -41.77
N SER A 669 1.10 -29.57 -42.99
CA SER A 669 1.24 -31.02 -43.21
C SER A 669 2.50 -31.55 -42.52
N ASP A 670 2.50 -32.84 -42.20
CA ASP A 670 3.66 -33.51 -41.61
C ASP A 670 4.88 -33.39 -42.53
N LYS A 671 4.72 -33.57 -43.85
CA LYS A 671 5.78 -33.41 -44.85
C LYS A 671 6.47 -32.03 -44.76
N ILE A 672 5.68 -30.97 -44.64
CA ILE A 672 6.20 -29.59 -44.56
C ILE A 672 6.85 -29.31 -43.21
N THR A 673 6.17 -29.66 -42.12
CA THR A 673 6.69 -29.35 -40.78
C THR A 673 7.92 -30.18 -40.42
N ASP A 674 8.00 -31.42 -40.90
CA ASP A 674 9.17 -32.28 -40.69
C ASP A 674 10.36 -31.82 -41.55
N ALA A 675 10.14 -31.44 -42.82
CA ALA A 675 11.18 -30.84 -43.66
C ALA A 675 11.75 -29.54 -43.04
N TYR A 676 10.89 -28.68 -42.51
CA TYR A 676 11.33 -27.49 -41.77
C TYR A 676 12.17 -27.85 -40.53
N LYS A 677 11.75 -28.84 -39.75
CA LYS A 677 12.48 -29.28 -38.56
C LYS A 677 13.85 -29.89 -38.90
N SER A 678 13.95 -30.63 -40.00
CA SER A 678 15.20 -31.30 -40.42
C SER A 678 16.17 -30.36 -41.12
N GLU A 679 15.69 -29.50 -42.03
CA GLU A 679 16.54 -28.70 -42.92
C GLU A 679 16.63 -27.22 -42.51
N GLY A 680 15.68 -26.73 -41.69
CA GLY A 680 15.70 -25.36 -41.17
C GLY A 680 15.73 -24.30 -42.26
N TRP A 681 16.81 -23.52 -42.32
CA TRP A 681 16.98 -22.44 -43.30
C TRP A 681 17.01 -22.95 -44.73
N ASP A 682 17.61 -24.12 -44.99
CA ASP A 682 17.75 -24.63 -46.35
C ASP A 682 16.37 -24.96 -46.95
N PHE A 683 15.47 -25.54 -46.16
CA PHE A 683 14.07 -25.73 -46.57
C PHE A 683 13.39 -24.39 -46.93
N VAL A 684 13.54 -23.37 -46.08
CA VAL A 684 12.93 -22.05 -46.33
C VAL A 684 13.52 -21.41 -47.58
N LYS A 685 14.84 -21.45 -47.74
CA LYS A 685 15.53 -20.92 -48.92
C LYS A 685 14.99 -21.52 -50.21
N ARG A 686 14.75 -22.84 -50.23
CA ARG A 686 14.15 -23.53 -51.37
C ARG A 686 12.70 -23.13 -51.57
N ALA A 687 11.88 -23.12 -50.51
CA ALA A 687 10.49 -22.70 -50.56
C ALA A 687 10.26 -21.27 -51.06
N LEU A 688 11.22 -20.36 -50.84
CA LEU A 688 11.14 -18.97 -51.32
C LEU A 688 11.57 -18.81 -52.78
N ASN A 689 12.53 -19.61 -53.26
CA ASN A 689 13.15 -19.43 -54.59
C ASN A 689 12.69 -20.44 -55.65
N GLU A 690 12.35 -21.67 -55.26
CA GLU A 690 11.96 -22.76 -56.16
C GLU A 690 10.44 -22.74 -56.34
N LYS A 691 9.97 -22.29 -57.51
CA LYS A 691 8.55 -22.30 -57.85
C LYS A 691 8.03 -23.74 -57.91
N GLY A 692 6.93 -24.04 -57.21
CA GLY A 692 6.33 -25.38 -57.17
C GLY A 692 6.88 -26.31 -56.08
N TYR A 693 7.99 -25.96 -55.43
CA TYR A 693 8.63 -26.85 -54.44
C TYR A 693 7.72 -27.19 -53.25
N VAL A 694 6.98 -26.21 -52.75
CA VAL A 694 6.09 -26.40 -51.59
C VAL A 694 4.89 -27.26 -51.99
N GLU A 695 4.35 -27.05 -53.19
CA GLU A 695 3.25 -27.81 -53.77
C GLU A 695 3.61 -29.27 -54.00
N GLU A 696 4.79 -29.53 -54.56
CA GLU A 696 5.33 -30.88 -54.76
C GLU A 696 5.56 -31.57 -53.41
N LEU A 697 6.26 -30.91 -52.48
CA LEU A 697 6.59 -31.50 -51.19
C LEU A 697 5.35 -31.80 -50.34
N SER A 698 4.34 -30.93 -50.34
CA SER A 698 3.11 -31.21 -49.61
C SER A 698 2.27 -32.28 -50.31
N GLY A 699 2.43 -32.47 -51.62
CA GLY A 699 1.56 -33.30 -52.46
C GLY A 699 0.31 -32.56 -52.94
N LEU A 700 0.32 -31.22 -52.90
CA LEU A 700 -0.73 -30.39 -53.48
C LEU A 700 -0.67 -30.42 -55.02
N ALA A 701 0.53 -30.55 -55.59
CA ALA A 701 0.73 -30.65 -57.04
C ALA A 701 -0.06 -31.83 -57.65
N GLU A 702 0.08 -33.03 -57.07
CA GLU A 702 -0.66 -34.22 -57.50
C GLU A 702 -2.18 -34.05 -57.37
N VAL A 703 -2.64 -33.39 -56.30
CA VAL A 703 -4.07 -33.13 -56.09
C VAL A 703 -4.63 -32.16 -57.14
N ASN A 704 -3.86 -31.14 -57.52
CA ASN A 704 -4.25 -30.21 -58.57
C ASN A 704 -4.27 -30.87 -59.94
N GLU A 705 -3.28 -31.73 -60.26
CA GLU A 705 -3.28 -32.51 -61.51
C GLU A 705 -4.51 -33.43 -61.61
N ILE A 706 -4.88 -34.11 -60.52
CA ILE A 706 -6.08 -34.96 -60.49
C ILE A 706 -7.36 -34.13 -60.66
N ALA A 707 -7.43 -32.94 -60.08
CA ALA A 707 -8.58 -32.05 -60.23
C ALA A 707 -8.71 -31.52 -61.67
N ASP A 708 -7.60 -31.10 -62.28
CA ASP A 708 -7.56 -30.64 -63.66
C ASP A 708 -7.92 -31.77 -64.65
N ASP A 709 -7.46 -33.01 -64.41
CA ASP A 709 -7.82 -34.17 -65.23
C ASP A 709 -9.31 -34.54 -65.13
N LEU A 710 -9.93 -34.31 -63.97
CA LEU A 710 -11.37 -34.50 -63.77
C LEU A 710 -12.20 -33.43 -64.51
N ASP A 711 -11.76 -32.17 -64.49
CA ASP A 711 -12.42 -31.06 -65.18
C ASP A 711 -12.29 -31.12 -66.72
N VAL A 712 -11.28 -31.83 -67.25
CA VAL A 712 -11.11 -32.07 -68.70
C VAL A 712 -11.94 -33.27 -69.20
N SER A 713 -12.52 -34.05 -68.28
CA SER A 713 -13.30 -35.27 -68.59
C SER A 713 -14.82 -35.10 -68.60
N ASP A 714 -15.33 -33.89 -68.33
CA ASP A 714 -16.72 -33.43 -68.54
C ASP A 714 -16.80 -32.45 -69.74
#